data_AF-A0A166M7T7-F1
#
_entry.id   AF-A0A166M7T7-F1
#
_cell.length_a   1.000
_cell.length_b   1.000
_cell.length_c   1.000
_cell.angle_alpha   90.00
_cell.angle_beta   90.00
_cell.angle_gamma   90.00
#
_symmetry.space_group_name_H-M   'P 1'
#
loop_
_entity.id
_entity.type
_entity.pdbx_description
1 polymer ?
#
loop_
_entity_poly.entity_id
_entity_poly.type
_entity_poly.pdbx_seq_one_letter_code
_entity_poly.pdbx_strand_id
1 'polypeptide(L)'
;MPPFESPTVVLNGFKERAEALLVQGMKWLALRERSDRLYVGTSIGNLHIYTLDESADQATLVETKKAFTRRAIDQLGFVKDINSLVVLSESQLTLYPLPAFAPATALPKTKTALSFATYSAVQYVLPDGRAHAPSDGEFDQAKAVPTQFTQLAVGCRRKIIIYSWRDGEAQDVKEAVLPHSPRAMAFFDHSAICLAYAPEYAVFSVNTMVAVDVVTSTQTAATMTGMGAFSGLSGYMTLGLGSKPKPTALRLSDKEVMIAKENQAFTIDNAGKLTKPESFDWPAPPEDTAFIKPYTFSVLPSGTVPIDETKNASGVSVLPSFIPTSVVQIRSTLSSLPVQTLPYPFKLPSNSSTTLPASSAAVPNSTIRLLTASPSDKSPLFLITTPTDRTQATVEGSSIWQFRMKPWAQQIDELVRDGLYADALALLDTLDQVVFPDKEQQNIRIRALNAVSQFSAGKFDEAINTFIELDFNPAKVVALYPDNVAGRLSVPPENWISLYGGPSADSDKDKEDTTSSHGSDGDRDQSTERSKPKERSPSPTGSVRGMLRTGFSALLPAAVSGKDDDTRSISSVKKKTKPQSDAYRSVQTLVTKYLTDRRPKIKGALEAVHINPSEAHQFPFLSETSPEELFALPNLPLSSLTPEQLLRFAQIVDTALFKSYLLIMPGLLGSLCRLPNWCEVSEVEQELLARTKYAELIDLYNGRKMHDKALGLLRNEEETDPDPEDKLRPSVSYLQKLGPEYLPQIFDFSRWIFEQDPDFAFQASLPIFTSEYVELPKGAVADYLEKIDPAICARYIVFLMEERDELSPEFHDRLAEVYLNMTLSARKRGDEVARKDTYDKLLNFISTTHYYDVARLYELLPSEDLYEARAIILGRLGRHDKALEIYAYRMGDYVKAEEYCKSIYLPFSPTSTIFLTLLRIYLCPAASALPTPAPNLLQPALDLISRHSPRIDPVETLQLLPPLVTAQDVRAFLLEALRAPMFDTAVVREVNRARNDQVARRLMGLEARRVKVTDSRICPQCHKRIGTSVIAVHNPRGEVTHYQCREAFSKRMNETRRR
;
A
#
# COMPACT_ATOMS: atom_id res chain seq x y z
N MET A 1 6.51 16.70 -31.40
CA MET A 1 7.24 17.91 -30.96
C MET A 1 8.65 17.88 -31.52
N PRO A 2 9.26 19.03 -31.85
CA PRO A 2 10.60 19.07 -32.44
C PRO A 2 11.67 18.71 -31.38
N PRO A 3 12.41 17.59 -31.53
CA PRO A 3 13.41 17.16 -30.55
C PRO A 3 14.72 17.95 -30.66
N PHE A 4 14.92 18.71 -31.74
CA PHE A 4 16.10 19.53 -31.97
C PHE A 4 15.77 21.01 -31.89
N GLU A 5 16.69 21.77 -31.29
CA GLU A 5 16.67 23.23 -31.30
C GLU A 5 16.89 23.76 -32.72
N SER A 6 16.57 25.04 -32.94
CA SER A 6 16.95 25.75 -34.17
C SER A 6 18.48 25.67 -34.35
N PRO A 7 18.99 25.33 -35.53
CA PRO A 7 20.42 25.15 -35.73
C PRO A 7 21.19 26.45 -35.48
N THR A 8 22.27 26.37 -34.73
CA THR A 8 23.15 27.52 -34.42
C THR A 8 24.29 27.60 -35.42
N VAL A 9 24.71 28.81 -35.77
CA VAL A 9 25.84 29.02 -36.69
C VAL A 9 27.15 28.96 -35.91
N VAL A 10 27.97 27.94 -36.16
CA VAL A 10 29.28 27.75 -35.52
C VAL A 10 30.37 28.54 -36.24
N LEU A 11 30.30 28.58 -37.58
CA LEU A 11 31.19 29.38 -38.43
C LEU A 11 30.37 29.99 -39.57
N ASN A 12 30.44 31.31 -39.72
CA ASN A 12 29.80 32.05 -40.80
C ASN A 12 30.87 32.66 -41.71
N GLY A 13 30.68 32.65 -43.03
CA GLY A 13 31.59 33.33 -43.95
C GLY A 13 32.93 32.64 -44.23
N PHE A 14 32.98 31.30 -44.17
CA PHE A 14 34.21 30.55 -44.46
C PHE A 14 34.54 30.64 -45.97
N LYS A 15 35.52 31.49 -46.32
CA LYS A 15 35.83 31.86 -47.71
C LYS A 15 36.26 30.69 -48.60
N GLU A 16 36.82 29.63 -48.03
CA GLU A 16 37.18 28.42 -48.77
C GLU A 16 35.98 27.46 -48.85
N ARG A 17 35.84 26.69 -49.93
CA ARG A 17 34.77 25.70 -50.01
C ARG A 17 35.15 24.49 -49.14
N ALA A 18 34.39 24.24 -48.08
CA ALA A 18 34.59 23.06 -47.22
C ALA A 18 34.04 21.80 -47.90
N GLU A 19 34.88 20.77 -48.03
CA GLU A 19 34.53 19.49 -48.67
C GLU A 19 34.45 18.32 -47.69
N ALA A 20 35.29 18.31 -46.66
CA ALA A 20 35.27 17.28 -45.63
C ALA A 20 35.34 17.90 -44.24
N LEU A 21 34.71 17.26 -43.26
CA LEU A 21 34.67 17.70 -41.88
C LEU A 21 34.77 16.49 -40.96
N LEU A 22 35.54 16.63 -39.88
CA LEU A 22 35.73 15.57 -38.89
C LEU A 22 35.80 16.20 -37.49
N VAL A 23 35.10 15.61 -36.53
CA VAL A 23 35.14 16.04 -35.13
C VAL A 23 35.83 14.97 -34.31
N GLN A 24 36.82 15.37 -33.52
CA GLN A 24 37.53 14.52 -32.57
C GLN A 24 37.09 14.87 -31.15
N GLY A 25 36.36 13.96 -30.51
CA GLY A 25 36.10 14.02 -29.08
C GLY A 25 37.29 13.52 -28.29
N MET A 26 38.03 14.41 -27.62
CA MET A 26 39.06 14.00 -26.66
C MET A 26 38.38 13.62 -25.33
N LYS A 27 38.14 12.31 -25.12
CA LYS A 27 37.66 11.79 -23.81
C LYS A 27 38.80 11.44 -22.84
N TRP A 28 40.03 11.86 -23.13
CA TRP A 28 41.21 11.44 -22.37
C TRP A 28 42.02 12.65 -21.87
N LEU A 29 41.66 13.13 -20.69
CA LEU A 29 42.55 13.59 -19.60
C LEU A 29 41.67 14.24 -18.52
N ALA A 30 41.65 13.63 -17.34
CA ALA A 30 40.74 13.93 -16.24
C ALA A 30 40.90 15.33 -15.56
N LEU A 31 41.55 16.32 -16.17
CA LEU A 31 41.86 17.60 -15.52
C LEU A 31 41.87 18.84 -16.43
N ARG A 32 41.33 18.79 -17.67
CA ARG A 32 41.19 19.99 -18.51
C ARG A 32 39.91 19.91 -19.33
N GLU A 33 39.25 21.05 -19.51
CA GLU A 33 37.95 21.22 -20.20
C GLU A 33 37.78 20.34 -21.45
N ARG A 34 36.55 19.88 -21.65
CA ARG A 34 36.13 19.05 -22.79
C ARG A 34 36.12 19.89 -24.07
N SER A 35 37.27 20.11 -24.68
CA SER A 35 37.38 20.80 -25.97
C SER A 35 37.36 19.79 -27.11
N ASP A 36 36.26 19.73 -27.87
CA ASP A 36 36.20 18.92 -29.09
C ASP A 36 36.97 19.63 -30.21
N ARG A 37 37.78 18.91 -30.99
CA ARG A 37 38.51 19.50 -32.13
C ARG A 37 37.78 19.23 -33.42
N LEU A 38 37.52 20.29 -34.17
CA LEU A 38 36.86 20.27 -35.48
C LEU A 38 37.90 20.46 -36.58
N TYR A 39 38.07 19.45 -37.43
CA TYR A 39 38.92 19.47 -38.61
C TYR A 39 38.09 19.74 -39.85
N VAL A 40 38.41 20.80 -40.59
CA VAL A 40 37.74 21.20 -41.84
C VAL A 40 38.75 21.11 -42.99
N GLY A 41 38.48 20.21 -43.93
CA GLY A 41 39.23 20.04 -45.17
C GLY A 41 38.58 20.83 -46.30
N THR A 42 39.38 21.61 -47.04
CA THR A 42 38.89 22.47 -48.12
C THR A 42 39.14 21.88 -49.51
N SER A 43 38.39 22.36 -50.51
CA SER A 43 38.56 21.97 -51.92
C SER A 43 39.93 22.34 -52.49
N ILE A 44 40.68 23.20 -51.81
CA ILE A 44 42.02 23.66 -52.19
C ILE A 44 43.10 22.74 -51.59
N GLY A 45 42.74 21.91 -50.59
CA GLY A 45 43.69 21.04 -49.88
C GLY A 45 44.25 21.64 -48.59
N ASN A 46 43.59 22.64 -48.02
CA ASN A 46 43.94 23.18 -46.70
C ASN A 46 43.19 22.42 -45.60
N LEU A 47 43.82 22.30 -44.44
CA LEU A 47 43.21 21.73 -43.24
C LEU A 47 43.14 22.81 -42.15
N HIS A 48 41.94 23.16 -41.74
CA HIS A 48 41.69 24.07 -40.62
C HIS A 48 41.26 23.29 -39.39
N ILE A 49 41.82 23.65 -38.23
CA ILE A 49 41.57 23.02 -36.94
C ILE A 49 40.93 24.06 -36.03
N TYR A 50 39.72 23.78 -35.59
CA TYR A 50 38.97 24.60 -34.65
C TYR A 50 38.77 23.86 -33.33
N THR A 51 38.63 24.59 -32.24
CA THR A 51 38.17 24.08 -30.93
C THR A 51 36.73 24.48 -30.70
N LEU A 52 35.93 23.51 -30.25
CA LEU A 52 34.54 23.64 -29.86
C LEU A 52 34.47 23.56 -28.33
N ASP A 53 34.12 24.68 -27.71
CA ASP A 53 33.80 24.71 -26.28
C ASP A 53 32.28 24.53 -26.11
N GLU A 54 31.84 23.64 -25.21
CA GLU A 54 30.40 23.35 -24.99
C GLU A 54 29.59 24.62 -24.62
N SER A 55 30.25 25.65 -24.06
CA SER A 55 29.62 26.92 -23.62
C SER A 55 29.64 28.05 -24.66
N ALA A 56 30.42 27.95 -25.73
CA ALA A 56 30.54 29.01 -26.73
C ALA A 56 29.77 28.63 -28.01
N ASP A 57 28.89 29.52 -28.47
CA ASP A 57 28.15 29.32 -29.73
C ASP A 57 29.02 29.46 -30.99
N GLN A 58 30.31 29.84 -30.84
CA GLN A 58 31.25 30.06 -31.93
C GLN A 58 32.54 29.24 -31.73
N ALA A 59 33.03 28.62 -32.80
CA ALA A 59 34.27 27.85 -32.77
C ALA A 59 35.51 28.75 -32.87
N THR A 60 36.53 28.46 -32.06
CA THR A 60 37.81 29.20 -32.06
C THR A 60 38.82 28.51 -32.98
N LEU A 61 39.47 29.27 -33.87
CA LEU A 61 40.47 28.72 -34.79
C LEU A 61 41.79 28.47 -34.04
N VAL A 62 42.27 27.22 -34.02
CA VAL A 62 43.53 26.84 -33.37
C VAL A 62 44.69 26.85 -34.35
N GLU A 63 44.53 26.20 -35.50
CA GLU A 63 45.63 26.01 -36.44
C GLU A 63 45.10 25.92 -37.88
N THR A 64 45.83 26.50 -38.83
CA THR A 64 45.54 26.37 -40.26
C THR A 64 46.76 25.83 -40.98
N LYS A 65 46.66 24.61 -41.50
CA LYS A 65 47.69 23.99 -42.34
C LYS A 65 47.37 24.25 -43.80
N LYS A 66 48.03 25.27 -44.35
CA LYS A 66 47.98 25.60 -45.78
C LYS A 66 48.75 24.55 -46.58
N ALA A 67 48.25 24.20 -47.76
CA ALA A 67 48.85 23.20 -48.66
C ALA A 67 49.13 21.84 -48.00
N PHE A 68 48.21 21.40 -47.12
CA PHE A 68 48.30 20.10 -46.45
C PHE A 68 48.25 18.94 -47.46
N THR A 69 47.40 19.08 -48.47
CA THR A 69 47.37 18.26 -49.69
C THR A 69 47.47 19.13 -50.93
N ARG A 70 47.89 18.54 -52.06
CA ARG A 70 48.02 19.26 -53.35
C ARG A 70 46.68 19.53 -54.04
N ARG A 71 45.64 18.78 -53.68
CA ARG A 71 44.27 18.87 -54.21
C ARG A 71 43.26 18.84 -53.07
N ALA A 72 42.00 19.01 -53.44
CA ALA A 72 40.81 18.76 -52.64
C ALA A 72 40.95 17.57 -51.69
N ILE A 73 40.43 17.75 -50.47
CA ILE A 73 40.28 16.70 -49.48
C ILE A 73 38.87 16.13 -49.64
N ASP A 74 38.79 14.93 -50.23
CA ASP A 74 37.51 14.29 -50.58
C ASP A 74 36.80 13.72 -49.34
N GLN A 75 37.57 13.16 -48.40
CA GLN A 75 37.05 12.55 -47.17
C GLN A 75 38.09 12.58 -46.05
N LEU A 76 37.64 12.84 -44.82
CA LEU A 76 38.44 12.82 -43.59
C LEU A 76 37.92 11.74 -42.64
N GLY A 77 38.82 11.13 -41.87
CA GLY A 77 38.49 10.08 -40.91
C GLY A 77 39.51 10.01 -39.79
N PHE A 78 39.16 9.33 -38.71
CA PHE A 78 40.05 9.19 -37.55
C PHE A 78 40.21 7.72 -37.18
N VAL A 79 41.46 7.28 -37.05
CA VAL A 79 41.79 5.94 -36.53
C VAL A 79 42.21 6.11 -35.08
N LYS A 80 41.33 5.70 -34.16
CA LYS A 80 41.52 5.86 -32.71
C LYS A 80 42.75 5.14 -32.18
N ASP A 81 43.09 3.99 -32.76
CA ASP A 81 44.13 3.09 -32.26
C ASP A 81 45.55 3.65 -32.42
N ILE A 82 45.86 4.18 -33.61
CA ILE A 82 47.15 4.81 -33.93
C ILE A 82 47.11 6.34 -33.78
N ASN A 83 46.03 6.88 -33.19
CA ASN A 83 45.77 8.31 -33.04
C ASN A 83 46.12 9.13 -34.31
N SER A 84 45.65 8.67 -35.47
CA SER A 84 46.04 9.22 -36.77
C SER A 84 44.83 9.66 -37.59
N LEU A 85 44.99 10.80 -38.28
CA LEU A 85 44.04 11.36 -39.22
C LEU A 85 44.19 10.67 -40.58
N VAL A 86 43.10 10.11 -41.09
CA VAL A 86 42.99 9.49 -42.42
C VAL A 86 42.48 10.55 -43.38
N VAL A 87 43.26 10.84 -44.43
CA VAL A 87 42.90 11.83 -45.45
C VAL A 87 42.87 11.14 -46.81
N LEU A 88 41.74 11.28 -47.51
CA LEU A 88 41.60 10.88 -48.90
C LEU A 88 41.80 12.11 -49.79
N SER A 89 42.87 12.11 -50.57
CA SER A 89 43.15 13.14 -51.58
C SER A 89 43.85 12.50 -52.78
N GLU A 90 43.60 13.02 -53.99
CA GLU A 90 44.18 12.49 -55.24
C GLU A 90 43.91 11.00 -55.49
N SER A 91 42.77 10.47 -55.02
CA SER A 91 42.43 9.03 -55.05
C SER A 91 43.44 8.11 -54.32
N GLN A 92 44.13 8.64 -53.32
CA GLN A 92 45.03 7.89 -52.45
C GLN A 92 44.77 8.26 -50.98
N LEU A 93 44.92 7.27 -50.09
CA LEU A 93 44.83 7.47 -48.64
C LEU A 93 46.19 7.73 -48.02
N THR A 94 46.24 8.74 -47.16
CA THR A 94 47.40 9.11 -46.36
C THR A 94 47.01 9.18 -44.88
N LEU A 95 47.85 8.59 -44.01
CA LEU A 95 47.70 8.64 -42.56
C LEU A 95 48.63 9.70 -41.98
N TYR A 96 48.09 10.62 -41.18
CA TYR A 96 48.83 11.67 -40.51
C TYR A 96 48.74 11.49 -38.98
N PRO A 97 49.85 11.21 -38.28
CA PRO A 97 49.83 11.01 -36.83
C PRO A 97 49.57 12.33 -36.10
N LEU A 98 48.66 12.34 -35.12
CA LEU A 98 48.41 13.51 -34.28
C LEU A 98 49.35 13.50 -33.06
N PRO A 99 49.87 14.65 -32.60
CA PRO A 99 49.55 16.03 -33.00
C PRO A 99 50.49 16.64 -34.06
N ALA A 100 51.59 15.96 -34.42
CA ALA A 100 52.64 16.55 -35.25
C ALA A 100 52.33 16.55 -36.76
N PHE A 101 51.41 15.69 -37.22
CA PHE A 101 51.07 15.43 -38.63
C PHE A 101 52.28 15.03 -39.50
N ALA A 102 53.37 14.56 -38.87
CA ALA A 102 54.58 14.09 -39.54
C ALA A 102 55.18 12.90 -38.75
N PRO A 103 55.68 11.85 -39.42
CA PRO A 103 55.72 11.64 -40.87
C PRO A 103 54.36 11.19 -41.44
N ALA A 104 54.02 11.69 -42.64
CA ALA A 104 52.82 11.26 -43.36
C ALA A 104 53.05 9.85 -43.96
N THR A 105 52.20 8.89 -43.58
CA THR A 105 52.28 7.50 -44.06
C THR A 105 51.28 7.32 -45.20
N ALA A 106 51.76 7.45 -46.43
CA ALA A 106 50.95 7.17 -47.62
C ALA A 106 50.75 5.66 -47.78
N LEU A 107 49.51 5.21 -47.97
CA LEU A 107 49.18 3.80 -48.20
C LEU A 107 49.30 3.52 -49.71
N PRO A 108 50.33 2.81 -50.20
CA PRO A 108 50.57 2.66 -51.63
C PRO A 108 49.59 1.68 -52.29
N LYS A 109 49.05 0.72 -51.53
CA LYS A 109 48.07 -0.25 -52.04
C LYS A 109 46.71 0.40 -52.33
N THR A 110 46.41 1.56 -51.77
CA THR A 110 45.12 2.27 -51.91
C THR A 110 45.09 3.25 -53.09
N LYS A 111 45.94 3.07 -54.12
CA LYS A 111 45.86 3.88 -55.35
C LYS A 111 44.51 3.62 -56.02
N THR A 112 43.82 4.66 -56.47
CA THR A 112 42.44 4.62 -57.00
C THR A 112 41.34 4.41 -55.96
N ALA A 113 41.56 4.87 -54.72
CA ALA A 113 40.52 4.91 -53.69
C ALA A 113 39.40 5.89 -54.05
N LEU A 114 38.15 5.47 -53.85
CA LEU A 114 36.93 6.24 -54.12
C LEU A 114 36.21 6.64 -52.83
N SER A 115 36.24 5.78 -51.82
CA SER A 115 35.63 6.00 -50.50
C SER A 115 36.33 5.15 -49.45
N PHE A 116 36.22 5.53 -48.20
CA PHE A 116 36.64 4.69 -47.09
C PHE A 116 35.64 4.74 -45.93
N ALA A 117 35.68 3.73 -45.07
CA ALA A 117 34.94 3.69 -43.82
C ALA A 117 35.88 3.28 -42.68
N THR A 118 35.58 3.72 -41.47
CA THR A 118 36.34 3.35 -40.26
C THR A 118 35.39 2.77 -39.22
N TYR A 119 35.85 1.73 -38.54
CA TYR A 119 35.14 1.09 -37.42
C TYR A 119 36.13 0.87 -36.28
N SER A 120 35.81 1.38 -35.10
CA SER A 120 36.61 1.17 -33.89
C SER A 120 35.69 0.64 -32.79
N ALA A 121 36.08 -0.49 -32.19
CA ALA A 121 35.37 -1.09 -31.06
C ALA A 121 36.36 -1.66 -30.04
N VAL A 122 35.88 -1.89 -28.82
CA VAL A 122 36.63 -2.62 -27.78
C VAL A 122 36.18 -4.07 -27.84
N GLN A 123 37.10 -4.98 -28.13
CA GLN A 123 36.83 -6.42 -28.22
C GLN A 123 37.48 -7.15 -27.05
N TYR A 124 36.70 -8.00 -26.40
CA TYR A 124 37.19 -8.88 -25.34
C TYR A 124 37.78 -10.13 -25.99
N VAL A 125 39.09 -10.32 -25.84
CA VAL A 125 39.82 -11.44 -26.46
C VAL A 125 40.26 -12.39 -25.35
N LEU A 126 40.02 -13.69 -25.57
CA LEU A 126 40.51 -14.76 -24.69
C LEU A 126 42.02 -14.97 -24.89
N PRO A 127 42.75 -15.54 -23.91
CA PRO A 127 44.20 -15.78 -24.00
C PRO A 127 44.65 -16.56 -25.26
N ASP A 128 43.74 -17.31 -25.90
CA ASP A 128 43.98 -18.09 -27.11
C ASP A 128 43.83 -17.28 -28.43
N GLY A 129 43.63 -15.96 -28.37
CA GLY A 129 43.57 -15.08 -29.54
C GLY A 129 42.24 -15.09 -30.31
N ARG A 130 41.20 -15.75 -29.79
CA ARG A 130 39.83 -15.75 -30.35
C ARG A 130 38.97 -14.64 -29.73
N ALA A 131 38.16 -14.01 -30.58
CA ALA A 131 37.19 -12.98 -30.18
C ALA A 131 36.05 -13.59 -29.36
N HIS A 132 35.72 -12.99 -28.21
CA HIS A 132 34.53 -13.32 -27.43
C HIS A 132 33.38 -12.38 -27.85
N ALA A 133 32.27 -12.93 -28.34
CA ALA A 133 31.03 -12.16 -28.53
C ALA A 133 30.33 -12.06 -27.17
N PRO A 134 29.80 -10.90 -26.75
CA PRO A 134 29.01 -10.82 -25.52
C PRO A 134 27.68 -11.56 -25.76
N SER A 135 27.60 -12.83 -25.36
CA SER A 135 26.31 -13.53 -25.21
C SER A 135 25.84 -13.35 -23.77
N ASP A 136 24.64 -12.82 -23.59
CA ASP A 136 23.98 -12.74 -22.29
C ASP A 136 23.88 -14.13 -21.65
N GLY A 137 24.51 -14.33 -20.48
CA GLY A 137 23.97 -15.26 -19.49
C GLY A 137 24.77 -16.50 -19.04
N GLU A 138 26.10 -16.59 -19.18
CA GLU A 138 26.86 -17.68 -18.51
C GLU A 138 28.07 -17.15 -17.71
N PHE A 139 28.03 -17.40 -16.39
CA PHE A 139 28.90 -16.80 -15.36
C PHE A 139 30.15 -17.64 -15.03
N ASP A 140 30.71 -18.37 -15.99
CA ASP A 140 31.94 -19.14 -15.75
C ASP A 140 32.76 -19.33 -17.04
N GLN A 141 33.69 -18.40 -17.34
CA GLN A 141 34.96 -18.69 -18.03
C GLN A 141 35.89 -17.46 -18.13
N ALA A 142 37.19 -17.74 -18.32
CA ALA A 142 38.38 -16.88 -18.13
C ALA A 142 38.23 -15.37 -18.46
N LYS A 143 38.81 -14.51 -17.60
CA LYS A 143 38.93 -13.04 -17.77
C LYS A 143 39.43 -12.69 -19.18
N ALA A 144 38.52 -12.29 -20.06
CA ALA A 144 38.85 -11.77 -21.37
C ALA A 144 39.46 -10.37 -21.23
N VAL A 145 40.58 -10.12 -21.91
CA VAL A 145 41.27 -8.82 -21.85
C VAL A 145 40.59 -7.87 -22.83
N PRO A 146 40.21 -6.64 -22.40
CA PRO A 146 39.69 -5.64 -23.32
C PRO A 146 40.83 -5.12 -24.20
N THR A 147 40.73 -5.36 -25.50
CA THR A 147 41.69 -4.89 -26.52
C THR A 147 40.99 -3.93 -27.46
N GLN A 148 41.67 -2.84 -27.84
CA GLN A 148 41.15 -1.87 -28.79
C GLN A 148 41.36 -2.39 -30.21
N PHE A 149 40.29 -2.45 -30.99
CA PHE A 149 40.31 -2.96 -32.36
C PHE A 149 39.79 -1.89 -33.31
N THR A 150 40.58 -1.54 -34.33
CA THR A 150 40.14 -0.61 -35.38
C THR A 150 40.35 -1.21 -36.78
N GLN A 151 39.33 -1.11 -37.63
CA GLN A 151 39.37 -1.46 -39.04
C GLN A 151 39.15 -0.22 -39.92
N LEU A 152 39.95 -0.11 -40.98
CA LEU A 152 39.80 0.85 -42.06
C LEU A 152 39.55 0.07 -43.36
N ALA A 153 38.33 0.19 -43.89
CA ALA A 153 37.97 -0.37 -45.18
C ALA A 153 38.08 0.68 -46.27
N VAL A 154 38.79 0.36 -47.34
CA VAL A 154 39.09 1.26 -48.45
C VAL A 154 38.54 0.68 -49.74
N GLY A 155 37.63 1.42 -50.36
CA GLY A 155 37.00 1.06 -51.62
C GLY A 155 37.82 1.59 -52.79
N CYS A 156 38.52 0.71 -53.48
CA CYS A 156 39.26 1.02 -54.71
C CYS A 156 38.46 0.62 -55.95
N ARG A 157 38.97 0.95 -57.14
CA ARG A 157 38.32 0.57 -58.40
C ARG A 157 38.26 -0.96 -58.56
N ARG A 158 37.08 -1.55 -58.36
CA ARG A 158 36.78 -3.00 -58.39
C ARG A 158 37.50 -3.84 -57.33
N LYS A 159 37.94 -3.22 -56.23
CA LYS A 159 38.65 -3.90 -55.14
C LYS A 159 38.34 -3.24 -53.80
N ILE A 160 38.40 -4.00 -52.72
CA ILE A 160 38.36 -3.49 -51.35
C ILE A 160 39.62 -3.91 -50.61
N ILE A 161 40.17 -2.98 -49.84
CA ILE A 161 41.38 -3.18 -49.04
C ILE A 161 41.03 -2.88 -47.59
N ILE A 162 41.31 -3.81 -46.68
CA ILE A 162 41.01 -3.67 -45.26
C ILE A 162 42.34 -3.65 -44.50
N TYR A 163 42.56 -2.55 -43.78
CA TYR A 163 43.61 -2.40 -42.79
C TYR A 163 43.01 -2.59 -41.40
N SER A 164 43.69 -3.35 -40.54
CA SER A 164 43.25 -3.55 -39.17
C SER A 164 44.40 -3.31 -38.20
N TRP A 165 44.07 -2.68 -37.07
CA TRP A 165 44.98 -2.46 -35.95
C TRP A 165 44.39 -3.10 -34.68
N ARG A 166 45.25 -3.74 -33.89
CA ARG A 166 44.95 -4.23 -32.55
C ARG A 166 45.95 -3.61 -31.58
N ASP A 167 45.45 -2.87 -30.59
CA ASP A 167 46.26 -2.17 -29.57
C ASP A 167 47.46 -1.40 -30.17
N GLY A 168 47.26 -0.78 -31.34
CA GLY A 168 48.26 0.00 -32.05
C GLY A 168 49.16 -0.79 -33.01
N GLU A 169 49.13 -2.13 -32.97
CA GLU A 169 49.88 -2.98 -33.90
C GLU A 169 49.12 -3.19 -35.21
N ALA A 170 49.77 -2.92 -36.34
CA ALA A 170 49.20 -3.12 -37.67
C ALA A 170 49.19 -4.61 -38.06
N GLN A 171 48.03 -5.12 -38.49
CA GLN A 171 47.88 -6.48 -39.00
C GLN A 171 48.03 -6.57 -40.51
N ASP A 172 48.07 -7.81 -41.00
CA ASP A 172 48.11 -8.13 -42.43
C ASP A 172 46.96 -7.48 -43.20
N VAL A 173 47.34 -6.79 -44.27
CA VAL A 173 46.41 -6.09 -45.16
C VAL A 173 45.62 -7.11 -45.98
N LYS A 174 44.30 -7.07 -45.86
CA LYS A 174 43.38 -7.94 -46.59
C LYS A 174 42.90 -7.28 -47.88
N GLU A 175 42.97 -7.98 -49.01
CA GLU A 175 42.52 -7.49 -50.32
C GLU A 175 41.49 -8.46 -50.92
N ALA A 176 40.36 -7.93 -51.40
CA ALA A 176 39.35 -8.71 -52.11
C ALA A 176 38.90 -7.97 -53.40
N VAL A 177 38.59 -8.75 -54.44
CA VAL A 177 38.07 -8.23 -55.71
C VAL A 177 36.55 -8.09 -55.62
N LEU A 178 36.03 -6.96 -56.08
CA LEU A 178 34.60 -6.65 -56.06
C LEU A 178 34.03 -6.59 -57.49
N PRO A 179 32.75 -6.96 -57.71
CA PRO A 179 32.11 -6.89 -59.02
C PRO A 179 32.00 -5.44 -59.52
N HIS A 180 31.72 -4.52 -58.61
CA HIS A 180 31.56 -3.09 -58.88
C HIS A 180 32.44 -2.25 -57.95
N SER A 181 32.60 -0.97 -58.29
CA SER A 181 33.42 -0.03 -57.51
C SER A 181 32.56 0.64 -56.43
N PRO A 182 32.84 0.43 -55.14
CA PRO A 182 32.03 0.98 -54.05
C PRO A 182 32.20 2.51 -53.96
N ARG A 183 31.09 3.23 -53.98
CA ARG A 183 31.05 4.71 -53.90
C ARG A 183 30.79 5.22 -52.48
N ALA A 184 30.10 4.43 -51.67
CA ALA A 184 29.93 4.64 -50.25
C ALA A 184 29.97 3.30 -49.53
N MET A 185 30.39 3.30 -48.27
CA MET A 185 30.48 2.10 -47.44
C MET A 185 30.15 2.43 -46.00
N ALA A 186 29.52 1.50 -45.30
CA ALA A 186 29.26 1.59 -43.86
C ALA A 186 29.50 0.23 -43.21
N PHE A 187 30.15 0.21 -42.04
CA PHE A 187 30.28 -1.02 -41.27
C PHE A 187 28.96 -1.33 -40.55
N PHE A 188 28.58 -2.61 -40.52
CA PHE A 188 27.59 -3.10 -39.56
C PHE A 188 28.29 -3.33 -38.21
N ASP A 189 29.26 -4.24 -38.26
CA ASP A 189 30.11 -4.66 -37.15
C ASP A 189 31.52 -5.00 -37.70
N HIS A 190 32.42 -5.52 -36.86
CA HIS A 190 33.77 -5.94 -37.24
C HIS A 190 33.83 -7.03 -38.33
N SER A 191 32.72 -7.72 -38.59
CA SER A 191 32.64 -8.84 -39.52
C SER A 191 31.94 -8.53 -40.85
N ALA A 192 31.21 -7.42 -40.97
CA ALA A 192 30.39 -7.13 -42.15
C ALA A 192 30.36 -5.65 -42.53
N ILE A 193 30.41 -5.36 -43.83
CA ILE A 193 30.42 -4.03 -44.43
C ILE A 193 29.32 -3.94 -45.49
N CYS A 194 28.49 -2.91 -45.44
CA CYS A 194 27.58 -2.57 -46.52
C CYS A 194 28.34 -1.77 -47.59
N LEU A 195 28.33 -2.25 -48.83
CA LEU A 195 28.90 -1.62 -50.01
C LEU A 195 27.78 -1.06 -50.88
N ALA A 196 27.90 0.21 -51.23
CA ALA A 196 26.95 0.88 -52.10
C ALA A 196 27.56 1.07 -53.51
N TYR A 197 27.04 0.33 -54.47
CA TYR A 197 27.28 0.54 -55.90
C TYR A 197 26.19 1.46 -56.47
N ALA A 198 26.50 2.22 -57.52
CA ALA A 198 25.46 2.98 -58.21
C ALA A 198 24.97 2.13 -59.40
N PRO A 199 23.79 1.47 -59.37
CA PRO A 199 22.65 1.58 -58.43
C PRO A 199 22.43 0.40 -57.45
N GLU A 200 23.31 -0.59 -57.39
CA GLU A 200 23.12 -1.84 -56.60
C GLU A 200 23.78 -1.79 -55.21
N TYR A 201 23.32 -2.60 -54.27
CA TYR A 201 23.90 -2.69 -52.92
C TYR A 201 24.37 -4.11 -52.63
N ALA A 202 25.47 -4.27 -51.90
CA ALA A 202 25.99 -5.57 -51.49
C ALA A 202 26.51 -5.55 -50.06
N VAL A 203 26.37 -6.67 -49.34
CA VAL A 203 26.99 -6.88 -48.03
C VAL A 203 28.26 -7.70 -48.21
N PHE A 204 29.38 -7.15 -47.76
CA PHE A 204 30.69 -7.79 -47.78
C PHE A 204 31.05 -8.33 -46.40
N SER A 205 31.28 -9.64 -46.31
CA SER A 205 31.75 -10.26 -45.07
C SER A 205 33.27 -10.26 -44.99
N VAL A 206 33.81 -9.60 -43.96
CA VAL A 206 35.25 -9.46 -43.71
C VAL A 206 35.91 -10.79 -43.32
N ASN A 207 35.12 -11.73 -42.77
CA ASN A 207 35.62 -13.05 -42.37
C ASN A 207 35.72 -13.99 -43.57
N THR A 208 34.73 -14.00 -44.46
CA THR A 208 34.70 -14.90 -45.63
C THR A 208 35.27 -14.28 -46.90
N MET A 209 35.49 -12.96 -46.94
CA MET A 209 35.94 -12.21 -48.13
C MET A 209 35.00 -12.32 -49.34
N VAL A 210 33.70 -12.51 -49.09
CA VAL A 210 32.67 -12.63 -50.13
C VAL A 210 31.70 -11.45 -50.04
N ALA A 211 31.32 -10.90 -51.20
CA ALA A 211 30.24 -9.93 -51.34
C ALA A 211 28.95 -10.66 -51.76
N VAL A 212 27.84 -10.37 -51.07
CA VAL A 212 26.50 -10.87 -51.38
C VAL A 212 25.61 -9.69 -51.75
N ASP A 213 24.99 -9.72 -52.93
CA ASP A 213 24.12 -8.63 -53.38
C ASP A 213 22.80 -8.60 -52.59
N VAL A 214 22.33 -7.39 -52.28
CA VAL A 214 21.08 -7.15 -51.55
C VAL A 214 19.92 -7.11 -52.53
N VAL A 215 18.98 -8.04 -52.37
CA VAL A 215 17.77 -8.09 -53.20
C VAL A 215 16.68 -7.21 -52.59
N THR A 216 16.50 -6.01 -53.13
CA THR A 216 15.34 -5.15 -52.83
C THR A 216 14.22 -5.50 -53.82
N SER A 217 13.12 -6.13 -53.38
CA SER A 217 12.01 -6.51 -54.26
C SER A 217 11.24 -5.28 -54.74
N THR A 218 11.59 -4.74 -55.90
CA THR A 218 10.77 -3.80 -56.67
C THR A 218 10.35 -4.46 -57.99
N GLN A 219 9.41 -5.40 -57.91
CA GLN A 219 8.62 -5.85 -59.06
C GLN A 219 7.14 -5.71 -58.71
N THR A 220 6.55 -4.55 -58.98
CA THR A 220 5.12 -4.49 -59.26
C THR A 220 4.94 -4.73 -60.75
N ALA A 221 4.57 -5.97 -61.07
CA ALA A 221 3.99 -6.34 -62.34
C ALA A 221 2.70 -5.52 -62.56
N ALA A 222 2.75 -4.52 -63.44
CA ALA A 222 1.56 -3.92 -64.00
C ALA A 222 1.24 -4.62 -65.31
N THR A 223 0.48 -5.72 -65.22
CA THR A 223 -0.36 -6.17 -66.33
C THR A 223 -1.50 -5.17 -66.48
N MET A 224 -1.40 -4.24 -67.43
CA MET A 224 -2.57 -3.65 -68.07
C MET A 224 -2.19 -2.99 -69.41
N THR A 225 -2.99 -3.36 -70.40
CA THR A 225 -3.08 -2.88 -71.78
C THR A 225 -3.27 -1.38 -71.91
N GLY A 226 -2.54 -0.73 -72.82
CA GLY A 226 -2.85 0.63 -73.26
C GLY A 226 -1.65 1.42 -73.78
N MET A 227 -1.39 1.31 -75.09
CA MET A 227 -0.90 2.39 -75.97
C MET A 227 0.10 3.41 -75.37
N GLY A 228 1.41 3.18 -75.57
CA GLY A 228 2.44 4.13 -75.13
C GLY A 228 3.87 3.73 -75.49
N ALA A 229 4.11 3.32 -76.74
CA ALA A 229 5.43 2.92 -77.23
C ALA A 229 6.37 4.12 -77.50
N PHE A 230 6.73 4.94 -76.50
CA PHE A 230 7.77 5.99 -76.66
C PHE A 230 8.49 6.42 -75.35
N SER A 231 8.63 5.55 -74.33
CA SER A 231 9.41 5.88 -73.11
C SER A 231 10.94 5.66 -73.25
N GLY A 232 11.45 5.52 -74.47
CA GLY A 232 12.87 5.27 -74.76
C GLY A 232 13.68 6.49 -75.24
N LEU A 233 13.07 7.67 -75.37
CA LEU A 233 13.70 8.82 -76.05
C LEU A 233 13.73 10.13 -75.22
N SER A 234 13.31 10.14 -73.96
CA SER A 234 13.39 11.32 -73.07
C SER A 234 14.79 11.56 -72.45
N GLY A 235 15.84 10.96 -73.03
CA GLY A 235 17.22 11.12 -72.58
C GLY A 235 17.99 12.29 -73.20
N TYR A 236 17.40 13.03 -74.15
CA TYR A 236 18.14 13.97 -75.00
C TYR A 236 17.75 15.45 -74.91
N MET A 237 16.83 15.85 -74.02
CA MET A 237 16.48 17.28 -73.80
C MET A 237 16.36 17.70 -72.33
N THR A 238 17.07 17.04 -71.42
CA THR A 238 17.32 17.52 -70.04
C THR A 238 18.83 17.54 -69.76
N LEU A 239 19.56 18.19 -70.67
CA LEU A 239 20.97 18.51 -70.55
C LEU A 239 21.16 19.69 -69.58
N GLY A 240 21.21 19.39 -68.29
CA GLY A 240 21.63 20.34 -67.24
C GLY A 240 20.83 20.15 -65.95
N LEU A 241 21.53 19.93 -64.83
CA LEU A 241 21.06 19.92 -63.42
C LEU A 241 20.62 18.59 -62.76
N GLY A 242 20.68 17.42 -63.41
CA GLY A 242 20.41 16.14 -62.75
C GLY A 242 21.65 15.29 -62.48
N SER A 243 22.46 15.58 -61.46
CA SER A 243 23.52 14.64 -61.05
C SER A 243 22.89 13.37 -60.49
N LYS A 244 23.27 12.18 -60.99
CA LYS A 244 22.81 10.89 -60.45
C LYS A 244 22.95 10.89 -58.92
N PRO A 245 21.93 10.48 -58.15
CA PRO A 245 21.96 10.54 -56.69
C PRO A 245 23.17 9.75 -56.17
N LYS A 246 23.87 10.35 -55.20
CA LYS A 246 25.02 9.71 -54.56
C LYS A 246 24.47 8.52 -53.75
N PRO A 247 24.96 7.29 -53.95
CA PRO A 247 24.47 6.16 -53.17
C PRO A 247 24.91 6.32 -51.71
N THR A 248 23.97 6.18 -50.77
CA THR A 248 24.22 6.34 -49.33
C THR A 248 23.90 5.05 -48.57
N ALA A 249 24.78 4.72 -47.63
CA ALA A 249 24.64 3.61 -46.69
C ALA A 249 24.96 4.13 -45.30
N LEU A 250 24.09 3.87 -44.33
CA LEU A 250 24.12 4.52 -43.03
C LEU A 250 23.91 3.50 -41.90
N ARG A 251 24.84 3.44 -40.95
CA ARG A 251 24.78 2.52 -39.81
C ARG A 251 23.73 3.00 -38.80
N LEU A 252 22.73 2.15 -38.53
CA LEU A 252 21.68 2.41 -37.52
C LEU A 252 22.01 1.76 -36.18
N SER A 253 22.48 0.51 -36.22
CA SER A 253 22.90 -0.26 -35.05
C SER A 253 24.02 -1.22 -35.44
N ASP A 254 24.51 -2.03 -34.50
CA ASP A 254 25.53 -3.06 -34.78
C ASP A 254 25.02 -4.17 -35.72
N LYS A 255 23.70 -4.28 -35.89
CA LYS A 255 23.06 -5.30 -36.72
C LYS A 255 22.33 -4.73 -37.93
N GLU A 256 22.01 -3.43 -37.92
CA GLU A 256 21.18 -2.82 -38.95
C GLU A 256 21.89 -1.65 -39.65
N VAL A 257 21.84 -1.66 -40.99
CA VAL A 257 22.24 -0.54 -41.84
C VAL A 257 21.06 -0.11 -42.68
N MET A 258 20.88 1.20 -42.85
CA MET A 258 19.91 1.79 -43.76
C MET A 258 20.56 2.09 -45.10
N ILE A 259 19.95 1.65 -46.19
CA ILE A 259 20.36 1.96 -47.57
C ILE A 259 19.29 2.82 -48.25
N ALA A 260 19.71 3.84 -49.00
CA ALA A 260 18.80 4.71 -49.75
C ALA A 260 18.77 4.31 -51.23
N LYS A 261 17.69 3.70 -51.70
CA LYS A 261 17.50 3.36 -53.11
C LYS A 261 16.41 4.26 -53.70
N GLU A 262 16.84 5.19 -54.55
CA GLU A 262 15.95 6.18 -55.17
C GLU A 262 15.17 6.99 -54.10
N ASN A 263 13.85 6.80 -54.01
CA ASN A 263 12.98 7.49 -53.07
C ASN A 263 12.69 6.66 -51.81
N GLN A 264 13.20 5.43 -51.70
CA GLN A 264 12.91 4.54 -50.58
C GLN A 264 14.17 4.22 -49.77
N ALA A 265 14.06 4.18 -48.45
CA ALA A 265 15.08 3.62 -47.57
C ALA A 265 14.68 2.23 -47.10
N PHE A 266 15.64 1.32 -47.17
CA PHE A 266 15.50 -0.04 -46.67
C PHE A 266 16.44 -0.25 -45.49
N THR A 267 16.00 -0.98 -44.48
CA THR A 267 16.85 -1.43 -43.38
C THR A 267 17.26 -2.87 -43.65
N ILE A 268 18.57 -3.12 -43.66
CA ILE A 268 19.16 -4.41 -43.95
C ILE A 268 19.95 -4.93 -42.76
N ASP A 269 19.98 -6.25 -42.61
CA ASP A 269 20.78 -6.99 -41.63
C ASP A 269 22.15 -7.40 -42.21
N ASN A 270 23.03 -7.93 -41.36
CA ASN A 270 24.34 -8.52 -41.68
C ASN A 270 24.28 -9.61 -42.77
N ALA A 271 23.12 -10.24 -42.97
CA ALA A 271 22.90 -11.26 -43.98
C ALA A 271 22.36 -10.70 -45.33
N GLY A 272 22.20 -9.38 -45.46
CA GLY A 272 21.62 -8.74 -46.64
C GLY A 272 20.10 -8.90 -46.76
N LYS A 273 19.42 -9.32 -45.68
CA LYS A 273 17.95 -9.43 -45.59
C LYS A 273 17.35 -8.15 -45.01
N LEU A 274 16.13 -7.83 -45.42
CA LEU A 274 15.37 -6.70 -44.86
C LEU A 274 14.93 -7.00 -43.43
N THR A 275 15.27 -6.14 -42.46
CA THR A 275 14.84 -6.29 -41.06
C THR A 275 13.43 -5.76 -40.83
N LYS A 276 13.08 -4.61 -41.43
CA LYS A 276 11.73 -4.03 -41.36
C LYS A 276 11.01 -4.18 -42.70
N PRO A 277 9.73 -4.61 -42.72
CA PRO A 277 8.95 -4.78 -43.94
C PRO A 277 8.49 -3.45 -44.55
N GLU A 278 8.36 -2.39 -43.73
CA GLU A 278 8.01 -1.06 -44.20
C GLU A 278 9.26 -0.35 -44.76
N SER A 279 9.18 0.03 -46.04
CA SER A 279 10.14 0.95 -46.63
C SER A 279 9.88 2.36 -46.12
N PHE A 280 10.96 3.07 -45.81
CA PHE A 280 10.91 4.48 -45.54
C PHE A 280 10.74 5.21 -46.87
N ASP A 281 9.66 5.96 -47.08
CA ASP A 281 9.44 6.66 -48.35
C ASP A 281 9.77 8.16 -48.19
N TRP A 282 10.75 8.64 -48.95
CA TRP A 282 11.01 10.06 -49.16
C TRP A 282 10.15 10.58 -50.33
N PRO A 283 9.70 11.85 -50.28
CA PRO A 283 9.00 12.47 -51.42
C PRO A 283 9.90 12.64 -52.65
N ALA A 284 11.22 12.72 -52.46
CA ALA A 284 12.23 12.84 -53.49
C ALA A 284 13.53 12.17 -53.02
N PRO A 285 14.45 11.79 -53.93
CA PRO A 285 15.68 11.12 -53.51
C PRO A 285 16.53 12.10 -52.69
N PRO A 286 16.95 11.74 -51.46
CA PRO A 286 17.70 12.66 -50.61
C PRO A 286 19.09 12.93 -51.17
N GLU A 287 19.56 14.18 -51.08
CA GLU A 287 20.92 14.56 -51.49
C GLU A 287 21.97 14.02 -50.50
N ASP A 288 21.63 14.03 -49.21
CA ASP A 288 22.49 13.57 -48.12
C ASP A 288 21.66 13.03 -46.96
N THR A 289 22.22 12.07 -46.22
CA THR A 289 21.56 11.42 -45.08
C THR A 289 22.52 11.23 -43.91
N ALA A 290 21.99 11.44 -42.71
CA ALA A 290 22.74 11.32 -41.45
C ALA A 290 21.87 10.66 -40.37
N PHE A 291 22.50 10.14 -39.32
CA PHE A 291 21.81 9.44 -38.25
C PHE A 291 22.42 9.74 -36.89
N ILE A 292 21.54 10.07 -35.96
CA ILE A 292 21.83 10.25 -34.55
C ILE A 292 20.75 9.48 -33.81
N LYS A 293 21.11 8.36 -33.19
CA LYS A 293 20.14 7.48 -32.52
C LYS A 293 19.17 8.27 -31.62
N PRO A 294 17.83 8.16 -31.78
CA PRO A 294 17.06 7.34 -32.73
C PRO A 294 16.50 8.10 -33.96
N TYR A 295 17.07 9.24 -34.35
CA TYR A 295 16.61 10.09 -35.44
C TYR A 295 17.48 10.01 -36.71
N THR A 296 16.83 9.98 -37.87
CA THR A 296 17.45 10.16 -39.19
C THR A 296 17.25 11.57 -39.71
N PHE A 297 18.31 12.14 -40.27
CA PHE A 297 18.31 13.44 -40.95
C PHE A 297 18.42 13.19 -42.45
N SER A 298 17.58 13.86 -43.23
CA SER A 298 17.58 13.77 -44.70
C SER A 298 17.50 15.16 -45.31
N VAL A 299 18.38 15.48 -46.24
CA VAL A 299 18.30 16.71 -47.06
C VAL A 299 17.49 16.40 -48.30
N LEU A 300 16.40 17.14 -48.48
CA LEU A 300 15.55 17.04 -49.65
C LEU A 300 15.75 18.26 -50.56
N PRO A 301 15.77 18.07 -51.90
CA PRO A 301 15.97 19.15 -52.84
C PRO A 301 14.76 20.10 -52.88
N SER A 302 14.99 21.34 -53.32
CA SER A 302 13.98 22.40 -53.40
C SER A 302 12.71 21.98 -54.15
N GLY A 303 11.53 22.33 -53.63
CA GLY A 303 10.24 22.11 -54.29
C GLY A 303 9.62 20.73 -54.10
N THR A 304 10.18 19.88 -53.22
CA THR A 304 9.76 18.47 -53.09
C THR A 304 8.90 18.15 -51.87
N VAL A 305 8.95 18.98 -50.83
CA VAL A 305 8.20 18.77 -49.59
C VAL A 305 6.91 19.62 -49.62
N PRO A 306 5.72 19.02 -49.47
CA PRO A 306 4.48 19.77 -49.33
C PRO A 306 4.48 20.55 -48.01
N ILE A 307 3.91 21.75 -48.01
CA ILE A 307 3.75 22.56 -46.79
C ILE A 307 2.68 21.88 -45.92
N ASP A 308 3.07 21.38 -44.74
CA ASP A 308 2.13 20.85 -43.75
C ASP A 308 1.23 21.98 -43.22
N GLU A 309 -0.05 21.97 -43.58
CA GLU A 309 -1.06 22.90 -43.06
C GLU A 309 -1.39 22.58 -41.59
N THR A 310 -0.57 23.02 -40.65
CA THR A 310 -0.99 23.06 -39.25
C THR A 310 -1.94 24.24 -39.02
N LYS A 311 -3.25 23.93 -38.93
CA LYS A 311 -4.34 24.71 -38.33
C LYS A 311 -4.47 26.17 -38.81
N ASN A 312 -5.04 26.37 -40.00
CA ASN A 312 -5.85 27.56 -40.27
C ASN A 312 -7.31 27.15 -40.46
N ALA A 313 -8.17 27.68 -39.60
CA ALA A 313 -9.62 27.55 -39.70
C ALA A 313 -10.13 28.45 -40.83
N SER A 314 -10.01 27.99 -42.08
CA SER A 314 -10.78 28.51 -43.20
C SER A 314 -10.70 27.52 -44.36
N GLY A 315 -11.76 26.72 -44.53
CA GLY A 315 -11.88 25.78 -45.63
C GLY A 315 -11.96 26.50 -46.97
N VAL A 316 -10.85 26.53 -47.71
CA VAL A 316 -10.79 26.72 -49.16
C VAL A 316 -9.68 25.84 -49.70
N SER A 317 -9.98 24.89 -50.58
CA SER A 317 -8.97 24.03 -51.20
C SER A 317 -8.13 24.83 -52.19
N VAL A 318 -6.84 24.98 -51.91
CA VAL A 318 -5.83 25.49 -52.85
C VAL A 318 -4.86 24.34 -53.17
N LEU A 319 -4.34 24.29 -54.40
CA LEU A 319 -3.34 23.31 -54.86
C LEU A 319 -2.20 23.11 -53.83
N PRO A 320 -1.61 21.90 -53.69
CA PRO A 320 -0.54 21.66 -52.73
C PRO A 320 0.63 22.60 -53.02
N SER A 321 0.87 23.51 -52.08
CA SER A 321 2.01 24.43 -52.13
C SER A 321 3.24 23.68 -51.63
N PHE A 322 4.32 23.71 -52.41
CA PHE A 322 5.60 23.07 -52.08
C PHE A 322 6.59 24.11 -51.56
N ILE A 323 7.46 23.71 -50.64
CA ILE A 323 8.51 24.58 -50.11
C ILE A 323 9.53 24.86 -51.23
N PRO A 324 9.78 26.13 -51.61
CA PRO A 324 10.64 26.47 -52.75
C PRO A 324 12.15 26.32 -52.48
N THR A 325 12.55 26.02 -51.25
CA THR A 325 13.96 25.88 -50.81
C THR A 325 14.28 24.47 -50.36
N SER A 326 15.57 24.13 -50.24
CA SER A 326 16.01 22.84 -49.70
C SER A 326 15.58 22.68 -48.23
N VAL A 327 15.15 21.47 -47.86
CA VAL A 327 14.56 21.17 -46.54
C VAL A 327 15.34 20.06 -45.85
N VAL A 328 15.65 20.26 -44.57
CA VAL A 328 16.14 19.18 -43.69
C VAL A 328 14.94 18.54 -43.00
N GLN A 329 14.69 17.27 -43.30
CA GLN A 329 13.64 16.48 -42.65
C GLN A 329 14.26 15.54 -41.61
N ILE A 330 13.72 15.59 -40.38
CA ILE A 330 14.11 14.75 -39.25
C ILE A 330 13.00 13.74 -39.01
N ARG A 331 13.35 12.46 -39.03
CA ARG A 331 12.44 11.34 -38.86
C ARG A 331 12.91 10.43 -37.73
N SER A 332 11.97 9.79 -37.05
CA SER A 332 12.30 8.76 -36.05
C SER A 332 12.47 7.41 -36.72
N THR A 333 13.53 6.67 -36.40
CA THR A 333 13.72 5.29 -36.91
C THR A 333 12.82 4.28 -36.23
N LEU A 334 12.18 4.65 -35.11
CA LEU A 334 11.26 3.80 -34.38
C LEU A 334 9.85 3.84 -34.99
N SER A 335 9.34 5.04 -35.29
CA SER A 335 7.99 5.24 -35.83
C SER A 335 7.94 5.49 -37.33
N SER A 336 9.08 5.71 -37.99
CA SER A 336 9.17 6.09 -39.42
C SER A 336 8.45 7.40 -39.79
N LEU A 337 7.94 8.15 -38.81
CA LEU A 337 7.20 9.40 -39.02
C LEU A 337 8.13 10.63 -39.00
N PRO A 338 7.81 11.68 -39.80
CA PRO A 338 8.49 12.97 -39.72
C PRO A 338 8.19 13.65 -38.38
N VAL A 339 9.25 13.96 -37.64
CA VAL A 339 9.16 14.60 -36.33
C VAL A 339 9.36 16.12 -36.45
N GLN A 340 10.23 16.55 -37.37
CA GLN A 340 10.56 17.96 -37.57
C GLN A 340 11.01 18.22 -39.02
N THR A 341 10.55 19.32 -39.61
CA THR A 341 10.93 19.79 -40.95
C THR A 341 11.48 21.20 -40.86
N LEU A 342 12.67 21.43 -41.43
CA LEU A 342 13.38 22.70 -41.34
C LEU A 342 13.73 23.23 -42.74
N PRO A 343 13.00 24.23 -43.25
CA PRO A 343 13.32 24.87 -44.52
C PRO A 343 14.50 25.83 -44.38
N TYR A 344 15.36 25.91 -45.41
CA TYR A 344 16.42 26.93 -45.50
C TYR A 344 15.87 28.26 -46.04
N PRO A 345 16.30 29.44 -45.57
CA PRO A 345 17.26 29.69 -44.47
C PRO A 345 16.68 29.38 -43.08
N PHE A 346 17.50 28.80 -42.21
CA PHE A 346 17.09 28.48 -40.84
C PHE A 346 16.79 29.77 -40.05
N LYS A 347 15.69 29.81 -39.30
CA LYS A 347 15.34 30.96 -38.44
C LYS A 347 16.38 31.08 -37.33
N LEU A 348 17.12 32.19 -37.28
CA LEU A 348 18.03 32.48 -36.15
C LEU A 348 17.22 32.80 -34.89
N PRO A 349 17.65 32.36 -33.70
CA PRO A 349 17.07 32.80 -32.44
C PRO A 349 17.26 34.32 -32.30
N SER A 350 16.15 35.03 -32.16
CA SER A 350 16.08 36.48 -31.99
C SER A 350 16.69 36.92 -30.67
N ASN A 351 17.96 37.28 -30.68
CA ASN A 351 18.62 38.08 -29.64
C ASN A 351 19.65 39.02 -30.29
N SER A 352 19.20 39.87 -31.21
CA SER A 352 19.88 41.12 -31.53
C SER A 352 18.92 42.03 -32.30
N SER A 353 18.49 43.11 -31.64
CA SER A 353 17.85 44.25 -32.27
C SER A 353 18.80 44.88 -33.28
N THR A 354 18.76 44.44 -34.53
CA THR A 354 19.25 45.22 -35.66
C THR A 354 18.37 44.92 -36.86
N THR A 355 17.47 45.86 -37.12
CA THR A 355 16.69 45.95 -38.35
C THR A 355 17.63 46.00 -39.55
N LEU A 356 17.59 44.97 -40.39
CA LEU A 356 18.00 45.08 -41.79
C LEU A 356 16.74 44.99 -42.67
N PRO A 357 16.64 45.82 -43.72
CA PRO A 357 15.37 46.08 -44.39
C PRO A 357 14.99 44.95 -45.34
N ALA A 358 13.68 44.71 -45.40
CA ALA A 358 13.05 43.94 -46.46
C ALA A 358 13.22 44.67 -47.80
N SER A 359 14.15 44.22 -48.65
CA SER A 359 14.08 44.45 -50.09
C SER A 359 14.87 43.39 -50.88
N SER A 360 14.13 42.59 -51.65
CA SER A 360 14.50 41.98 -52.93
C SER A 360 15.97 41.64 -53.20
N ALA A 361 16.34 40.35 -53.11
CA ALA A 361 17.24 39.69 -54.07
C ALA A 361 17.32 38.18 -53.80
N ALA A 362 17.03 37.38 -54.83
CA ALA A 362 17.41 35.99 -55.07
C ALA A 362 17.25 34.96 -53.93
N VAL A 363 16.41 33.93 -54.16
CA VAL A 363 16.51 32.65 -53.45
C VAL A 363 17.90 32.06 -53.74
N PRO A 364 18.85 32.02 -52.80
CA PRO A 364 20.12 31.34 -53.07
C PRO A 364 19.85 29.87 -52.83
N ASN A 365 19.62 29.11 -53.90
CA ASN A 365 19.75 27.66 -53.84
C ASN A 365 21.11 27.38 -53.19
N SER A 366 21.14 26.78 -52.02
CA SER A 366 22.38 26.39 -51.35
C SER A 366 22.39 24.88 -51.27
N THR A 367 23.53 24.27 -51.62
CA THR A 367 23.70 22.84 -51.42
C THR A 367 23.96 22.62 -49.93
N ILE A 368 23.08 21.84 -49.31
CA ILE A 368 23.16 21.50 -47.89
C ILE A 368 23.82 20.11 -47.80
N ARG A 369 24.91 20.00 -47.06
CA ARG A 369 25.54 18.70 -46.76
C ARG A 369 25.44 18.40 -45.27
N LEU A 370 24.92 17.20 -44.95
CA LEU A 370 24.83 16.69 -43.58
C LEU A 370 26.09 15.90 -43.29
N LEU A 371 26.91 16.39 -42.38
CA LEU A 371 28.15 15.71 -42.03
C LEU A 371 28.00 15.14 -40.61
N THR A 372 27.86 13.83 -40.53
CA THR A 372 27.80 13.12 -39.25
C THR A 372 29.21 12.98 -38.69
N ALA A 373 29.42 13.44 -37.45
CA ALA A 373 30.61 13.10 -36.67
C ALA A 373 30.58 11.62 -36.25
N SER A 374 31.68 11.12 -35.67
CA SER A 374 31.85 9.70 -35.30
C SER A 374 30.64 9.07 -34.60
N PRO A 375 30.37 7.76 -34.76
CA PRO A 375 29.15 7.07 -34.30
C PRO A 375 29.02 6.91 -32.77
N SER A 376 29.47 7.88 -31.98
CA SER A 376 29.25 7.91 -30.53
C SER A 376 27.94 8.62 -30.19
N ASP A 377 27.15 8.05 -29.28
CA ASP A 377 25.80 8.48 -28.86
C ASP A 377 25.66 9.94 -28.35
N LYS A 378 26.72 10.74 -28.33
CA LYS A 378 26.74 12.12 -27.81
C LYS A 378 27.34 13.16 -28.77
N SER A 379 27.55 12.84 -30.05
CA SER A 379 28.16 13.80 -30.98
C SER A 379 27.15 14.78 -31.60
N PRO A 380 27.41 16.09 -31.61
CA PRO A 380 26.58 17.05 -32.33
C PRO A 380 26.62 16.81 -33.85
N LEU A 381 25.50 17.08 -34.53
CA LEU A 381 25.45 17.07 -35.99
C LEU A 381 26.00 18.39 -36.52
N PHE A 382 26.86 18.35 -37.53
CA PHE A 382 27.28 19.54 -38.26
C PHE A 382 26.69 19.53 -39.67
N LEU A 383 26.22 20.69 -40.13
CA LEU A 383 25.66 20.88 -41.45
C LEU A 383 26.43 22.00 -42.15
N ILE A 384 26.80 21.79 -43.41
CA ILE A 384 27.48 22.80 -44.22
C ILE A 384 26.51 23.31 -45.28
N THR A 385 26.32 24.62 -45.32
CA THR A 385 25.59 25.30 -46.40
C THR A 385 26.59 26.01 -47.30
N THR A 386 26.59 25.68 -48.59
CA THR A 386 27.35 26.43 -49.60
C THR A 386 26.40 26.96 -50.68
N PRO A 387 26.44 28.26 -51.02
CA PRO A 387 25.64 28.81 -52.12
C PRO A 387 25.93 28.09 -53.44
N THR A 388 24.92 27.80 -54.26
CA THR A 388 25.12 27.14 -55.57
C THR A 388 25.76 28.04 -56.61
N ASP A 389 25.57 29.37 -56.49
CA ASP A 389 26.20 30.33 -57.40
C ASP A 389 27.67 30.52 -57.02
N ARG A 390 28.56 30.31 -58.00
CA ARG A 390 30.01 30.42 -57.84
C ARG A 390 30.45 31.82 -57.43
N THR A 391 29.72 32.86 -57.85
CA THR A 391 30.03 34.26 -57.51
C THR A 391 29.61 34.61 -56.09
N GLN A 392 28.43 34.14 -55.66
CA GLN A 392 27.96 34.30 -54.28
C GLN A 392 28.76 33.43 -53.31
N ALA A 393 29.14 32.21 -53.69
CA ALA A 393 29.99 31.34 -52.87
C ALA A 393 31.36 31.97 -52.58
N THR A 394 31.90 32.79 -53.49
CA THR A 394 33.15 33.54 -53.25
C THR A 394 33.00 34.77 -52.36
N VAL A 395 31.79 35.33 -52.25
CA VAL A 395 31.49 36.54 -51.46
C VAL A 395 30.98 36.18 -50.07
N GLU A 396 30.03 35.25 -49.97
CA GLU A 396 29.38 34.82 -48.74
C GLU A 396 30.09 33.65 -48.04
N GLY A 397 30.89 32.86 -48.77
CA GLY A 397 31.58 31.68 -48.21
C GLY A 397 30.64 30.52 -47.84
N SER A 398 31.22 29.50 -47.20
CA SER A 398 30.49 28.37 -46.61
C SER A 398 30.12 28.69 -45.16
N SER A 399 28.96 28.24 -44.70
CA SER A 399 28.57 28.35 -43.28
C SER A 399 28.39 26.97 -42.67
N ILE A 400 28.85 26.80 -41.44
CA ILE A 400 28.77 25.56 -40.66
C ILE A 400 27.77 25.76 -39.53
N TRP A 401 26.77 24.88 -39.48
CA TRP A 401 25.67 24.87 -38.53
C TRP A 401 25.79 23.69 -37.59
N GLN A 402 25.37 23.83 -36.34
CA GLN A 402 25.32 22.76 -35.35
C GLN A 402 23.88 22.49 -34.93
N PHE A 403 23.49 21.21 -34.89
CA PHE A 403 22.26 20.79 -34.21
C PHE A 403 22.55 20.35 -32.78
N ARG A 404 21.79 20.89 -31.84
CA ARG A 404 21.72 20.45 -30.45
C ARG A 404 20.38 19.79 -30.21
N MET A 405 20.40 18.59 -29.62
CA MET A 405 19.19 17.93 -29.16
C MET A 405 18.80 18.54 -27.82
N LYS A 406 17.51 18.85 -27.63
CA LYS A 406 17.03 19.27 -26.31
C LYS A 406 17.30 18.17 -25.29
N PRO A 407 17.74 18.50 -24.06
CA PRO A 407 17.91 17.49 -23.02
C PRO A 407 16.57 16.79 -22.73
N TRP A 408 16.63 15.48 -22.46
CA TRP A 408 15.43 14.66 -22.23
C TRP A 408 14.53 15.21 -21.10
N ALA A 409 15.13 15.79 -20.05
CA ALA A 409 14.39 16.44 -18.97
C ALA A 409 13.45 17.54 -19.47
N GLN A 410 13.95 18.43 -20.34
CA GLN A 410 13.18 19.53 -20.90
C GLN A 410 12.08 19.04 -21.85
N GLN A 411 12.34 17.98 -22.62
CA GLN A 411 11.32 17.38 -23.48
C GLN A 411 10.19 16.77 -22.65
N ILE A 412 10.53 16.10 -21.55
CA ILE A 412 9.54 15.53 -20.63
C ILE A 412 8.76 16.65 -19.93
N ASP A 413 9.43 17.70 -19.45
CA ASP A 413 8.77 18.83 -18.80
C ASP A 413 7.84 19.60 -19.77
N GLU A 414 8.20 19.71 -21.05
CA GLU A 414 7.32 20.24 -22.10
C GLU A 414 6.07 19.38 -22.26
N LEU A 415 6.22 18.04 -22.37
CA LEU A 415 5.06 17.13 -22.46
C LEU A 415 4.16 17.17 -21.23
N VAL A 416 4.75 17.31 -20.04
CA VAL A 416 4.02 17.49 -18.78
C VAL A 416 3.26 18.82 -18.78
N ARG A 417 3.87 19.88 -19.32
CA ARG A 417 3.23 21.21 -19.46
C ARG A 417 2.06 21.19 -20.43
N ASP A 418 2.15 20.41 -21.51
CA ASP A 418 1.07 20.26 -22.49
C ASP A 418 -0.04 19.28 -22.05
N GLY A 419 0.11 18.64 -20.88
CA GLY A 419 -0.86 17.67 -20.36
C GLY A 419 -0.84 16.31 -21.08
N LEU A 420 0.17 16.04 -21.91
CA LEU A 420 0.35 14.79 -22.66
C LEU A 420 1.12 13.75 -21.84
N TYR A 421 0.58 13.37 -20.67
CA TYR A 421 1.27 12.51 -19.72
C TYR A 421 1.52 11.08 -20.24
N ALA A 422 0.62 10.54 -21.07
CA ALA A 422 0.78 9.20 -21.64
C ALA A 422 2.00 9.13 -22.58
N ASP A 423 2.20 10.18 -23.40
CA ASP A 423 3.35 10.29 -24.30
C ASP A 423 4.65 10.48 -23.50
N ALA A 424 4.60 11.24 -22.40
CA ALA A 424 5.73 11.41 -21.50
C ALA A 424 6.15 10.09 -20.83
N LEU A 425 5.19 9.26 -20.40
CA LEU A 425 5.47 7.93 -19.84
C LEU A 425 6.07 6.99 -20.89
N ALA A 426 5.51 6.95 -22.11
CA ALA A 426 6.04 6.13 -23.18
C ALA A 426 7.48 6.53 -23.56
N LEU A 427 7.77 7.83 -23.61
CA LEU A 427 9.12 8.34 -23.82
C LEU A 427 10.05 7.89 -22.68
N LEU A 428 9.62 8.05 -21.42
CA LEU A 428 10.42 7.67 -20.25
C LEU A 428 10.70 6.15 -20.21
N ASP A 429 9.77 5.31 -20.67
CA ASP A 429 9.97 3.86 -20.79
C ASP A 429 11.05 3.51 -21.82
N THR A 430 11.20 4.29 -22.90
CA THR A 430 12.24 4.08 -23.93
C THR A 430 13.64 4.53 -23.53
N LEU A 431 13.79 5.34 -22.48
CA LEU A 431 15.10 5.85 -22.04
C LEU A 431 15.78 4.90 -21.04
N ASP A 432 17.05 4.59 -21.25
CA ASP A 432 17.85 3.79 -20.31
C ASP A 432 18.22 4.59 -19.04
N GLN A 433 18.27 3.91 -17.89
CA GLN A 433 18.59 4.52 -16.58
C GLN A 433 19.99 5.16 -16.53
N VAL A 434 20.91 4.74 -17.41
CA VAL A 434 22.26 5.32 -17.55
C VAL A 434 22.23 6.73 -18.13
N VAL A 435 21.18 7.07 -18.88
CA VAL A 435 21.02 8.38 -19.55
C VAL A 435 20.27 9.38 -18.66
N PHE A 436 19.42 8.90 -17.75
CA PHE A 436 18.60 9.73 -16.88
C PHE A 436 18.51 9.15 -15.45
N PRO A 437 19.31 9.68 -14.49
CA PRO A 437 19.39 9.13 -13.13
C PRO A 437 18.10 9.31 -12.30
N ASP A 438 17.29 10.34 -12.60
CA ASP A 438 16.04 10.65 -11.86
C ASP A 438 14.79 9.95 -12.44
N LYS A 439 14.99 8.89 -13.24
CA LYS A 439 13.92 8.21 -13.99
C LYS A 439 12.76 7.78 -13.10
N GLU A 440 13.06 7.19 -11.94
CA GLU A 440 12.04 6.62 -11.06
C GLU A 440 11.17 7.69 -10.39
N GLN A 441 11.79 8.76 -9.87
CA GLN A 441 11.06 9.87 -9.23
C GLN A 441 10.17 10.60 -10.24
N GLN A 442 10.70 10.87 -11.43
CA GLN A 442 9.94 11.52 -12.50
C GLN A 442 8.82 10.59 -13.02
N ASN A 443 9.02 9.27 -13.07
CA ASN A 443 7.97 8.30 -13.42
C ASN A 443 6.81 8.35 -12.41
N ILE A 444 7.11 8.33 -11.11
CA ILE A 444 6.09 8.44 -10.05
C ILE A 444 5.30 9.74 -10.21
N ARG A 445 5.99 10.87 -10.42
CA ARG A 445 5.35 12.18 -10.64
C ARG A 445 4.44 12.19 -11.86
N ILE A 446 4.91 11.73 -13.01
CA ILE A 446 4.12 11.75 -14.25
C ILE A 446 2.94 10.77 -14.17
N ARG A 447 3.11 9.59 -13.57
CA ARG A 447 2.01 8.65 -13.34
C ARG A 447 0.93 9.26 -12.45
N ALA A 448 1.33 9.99 -11.40
CA ALA A 448 0.40 10.69 -10.54
C ALA A 448 -0.38 11.79 -11.29
N LEU A 449 0.30 12.58 -12.12
CA LEU A 449 -0.36 13.60 -12.95
C LEU A 449 -1.31 12.98 -13.99
N ASN A 450 -0.92 11.86 -14.59
CA ASN A 450 -1.79 11.07 -15.47
C ASN A 450 -3.04 10.57 -14.72
N ALA A 451 -2.87 10.06 -13.49
CA ALA A 451 -3.97 9.59 -12.66
C ALA A 451 -4.97 10.72 -12.32
N VAL A 452 -4.47 11.92 -11.99
CA VAL A 452 -5.32 13.11 -11.77
C VAL A 452 -6.07 13.51 -13.04
N SER A 453 -5.41 13.45 -14.21
CA SER A 453 -6.06 13.70 -15.51
C SER A 453 -7.13 12.66 -15.84
N GLN A 454 -6.89 11.39 -15.53
CA GLN A 454 -7.88 10.33 -15.68
C GLN A 454 -9.06 10.51 -14.73
N PHE A 455 -8.79 10.99 -13.51
CA PHE A 455 -9.81 11.29 -12.51
C PHE A 455 -10.72 12.43 -12.99
N SER A 456 -10.16 13.52 -13.52
CA SER A 456 -10.96 14.62 -14.09
C SER A 456 -11.73 14.21 -15.34
N ALA A 457 -11.23 13.24 -16.11
CA ALA A 457 -11.93 12.62 -17.23
C ALA A 457 -13.03 11.61 -16.83
N GLY A 458 -13.26 11.38 -15.53
CA GLY A 458 -14.29 10.47 -15.01
C GLY A 458 -13.90 8.99 -14.96
N LYS A 459 -12.63 8.66 -15.21
CA LYS A 459 -12.08 7.29 -15.10
C LYS A 459 -11.56 7.04 -13.68
N PHE A 460 -12.46 7.08 -12.70
CA PHE A 460 -12.11 6.97 -11.29
C PHE A 460 -11.41 5.66 -10.92
N ASP A 461 -11.80 4.55 -11.54
CA ASP A 461 -11.25 3.22 -11.25
C ASP A 461 -9.75 3.10 -11.57
N GLU A 462 -9.35 3.59 -12.74
CA GLU A 462 -7.95 3.56 -13.21
C GLU A 462 -7.09 4.53 -12.38
N ALA A 463 -7.61 5.72 -12.09
CA ALA A 463 -6.95 6.72 -11.26
C ALA A 463 -6.74 6.23 -9.82
N ILE A 464 -7.75 5.62 -9.18
CA ILE A 464 -7.60 5.10 -7.81
C ILE A 464 -6.60 3.94 -7.75
N ASN A 465 -6.62 3.02 -8.72
CA ASN A 465 -5.66 1.92 -8.77
C ASN A 465 -4.22 2.44 -8.85
N THR A 466 -3.97 3.44 -9.69
CA THR A 466 -2.63 4.05 -9.80
C THR A 466 -2.21 4.78 -8.52
N PHE A 467 -3.12 5.46 -7.80
CA PHE A 467 -2.81 6.03 -6.49
C PHE A 467 -2.53 4.97 -5.41
N ILE A 468 -3.16 3.80 -5.49
CA ILE A 468 -2.89 2.67 -4.59
C ILE A 468 -1.51 2.08 -4.90
N GLU A 469 -1.19 1.83 -6.16
CA GLU A 469 0.12 1.29 -6.59
C GLU A 469 1.29 2.19 -6.20
N LEU A 470 1.08 3.51 -6.19
CA LEU A 470 2.11 4.50 -5.88
C LEU A 470 2.18 4.89 -4.39
N ASP A 471 1.36 4.28 -3.52
CA ASP A 471 1.31 4.59 -2.08
C ASP A 471 1.19 6.10 -1.77
N PHE A 472 0.33 6.80 -2.53
CA PHE A 472 0.12 8.24 -2.35
C PHE A 472 -0.54 8.58 -1.01
N ASN A 473 -0.13 9.73 -0.45
CA ASN A 473 -0.68 10.31 0.77
C ASN A 473 -2.22 10.42 0.69
N PRO A 474 -2.97 9.84 1.67
CA PRO A 474 -4.43 9.87 1.69
C PRO A 474 -5.02 11.27 1.73
N ALA A 475 -4.34 12.26 2.31
CA ALA A 475 -4.80 13.65 2.30
C ALA A 475 -4.96 14.16 0.86
N LYS A 476 -3.97 13.87 -0.01
CA LYS A 476 -3.97 14.31 -1.42
C LYS A 476 -5.06 13.63 -2.24
N VAL A 477 -5.36 12.35 -1.95
CA VAL A 477 -6.40 11.60 -2.65
C VAL A 477 -7.78 12.08 -2.21
N VAL A 478 -8.00 12.27 -0.90
CA VAL A 478 -9.27 12.79 -0.35
C VAL A 478 -9.53 14.23 -0.84
N ALA A 479 -8.50 15.04 -1.05
CA ALA A 479 -8.63 16.40 -1.57
C ALA A 479 -9.27 16.52 -2.97
N LEU A 480 -9.27 15.44 -3.76
CA LEU A 480 -9.91 15.39 -5.08
C LEU A 480 -11.46 15.31 -4.99
N TYR A 481 -12.00 15.15 -3.79
CA TYR A 481 -13.43 14.93 -3.56
C TYR A 481 -14.12 16.21 -3.04
N PRO A 482 -15.45 16.33 -3.25
CA PRO A 482 -16.20 17.50 -2.80
C PRO A 482 -16.14 17.73 -1.28
N ASP A 483 -16.41 18.97 -0.85
CA ASP A 483 -16.39 19.41 0.56
C ASP A 483 -17.20 18.51 1.50
N ASN A 484 -18.30 17.94 1.02
CA ASN A 484 -19.15 17.02 1.80
C ASN A 484 -18.42 15.73 2.22
N VAL A 485 -17.31 15.37 1.56
CA VAL A 485 -16.48 14.20 1.87
C VAL A 485 -15.12 14.63 2.39
N ALA A 486 -14.48 15.59 1.73
CA ALA A 486 -13.12 16.02 2.05
C ALA A 486 -13.05 17.05 3.19
N GLY A 487 -14.15 17.74 3.50
CA GLY A 487 -14.18 18.81 4.49
C GLY A 487 -13.12 19.87 4.20
N ARG A 488 -12.23 20.09 5.18
CA ARG A 488 -11.14 21.09 5.11
C ARG A 488 -10.05 20.78 4.10
N LEU A 489 -9.98 19.54 3.62
CA LEU A 489 -8.96 19.09 2.67
C LEU A 489 -9.39 19.27 1.21
N SER A 490 -10.63 19.71 0.95
CA SER A 490 -11.16 19.86 -0.42
C SER A 490 -10.38 20.90 -1.22
N VAL A 491 -9.95 20.52 -2.43
CA VAL A 491 -9.23 21.41 -3.36
C VAL A 491 -10.03 21.50 -4.67
N PRO A 492 -10.21 22.70 -5.26
CA PRO A 492 -10.90 22.85 -6.54
C PRO A 492 -10.14 22.19 -7.70
N PRO A 493 -10.84 21.78 -8.77
CA PRO A 493 -10.24 21.02 -9.88
C PRO A 493 -9.09 21.72 -10.60
N GLU A 494 -9.06 23.05 -10.58
CA GLU A 494 -8.02 23.88 -11.18
C GLU A 494 -6.66 23.69 -10.49
N ASN A 495 -6.67 23.39 -9.19
CA ASN A 495 -5.47 23.26 -8.37
C ASN A 495 -5.03 21.80 -8.15
N TRP A 496 -5.75 20.82 -8.70
CA TRP A 496 -5.38 19.40 -8.56
C TRP A 496 -4.03 19.10 -9.19
N ILE A 497 -3.73 19.67 -10.36
CA ILE A 497 -2.46 19.43 -11.07
C ILE A 497 -1.28 19.97 -10.25
N SER A 498 -1.41 21.16 -9.69
CA SER A 498 -0.40 21.80 -8.84
C SER A 498 -0.08 20.99 -7.58
N LEU A 499 -1.09 20.39 -6.94
CA LEU A 499 -0.95 19.62 -5.70
C LEU A 499 -0.11 18.33 -5.87
N TYR A 500 -0.09 17.80 -7.09
CA TYR A 500 0.72 16.64 -7.47
C TYR A 500 2.04 17.03 -8.18
N GLY A 501 2.43 18.30 -8.09
CA GLY A 501 3.69 18.82 -8.62
C GLY A 501 3.66 19.09 -10.12
N GLY A 502 2.49 19.32 -10.72
CA GLY A 502 2.35 19.79 -12.10
C GLY A 502 2.43 21.32 -12.21
N PRO A 503 2.52 21.87 -13.43
CA PRO A 503 2.52 23.31 -13.65
C PRO A 503 1.19 23.93 -13.22
N SER A 504 1.27 25.06 -12.51
CA SER A 504 0.11 25.84 -12.07
C SER A 504 -0.59 26.51 -13.25
N ALA A 505 -1.92 26.49 -13.29
CA ALA A 505 -2.71 27.16 -14.33
C ALA A 505 -2.47 28.69 -14.40
N ASP A 506 -1.99 29.32 -13.32
CA ASP A 506 -1.79 30.78 -13.23
C ASP A 506 -0.40 31.26 -13.69
N SER A 507 0.54 30.39 -14.07
CA SER A 507 1.89 30.83 -14.45
C SER A 507 1.99 31.49 -15.83
N ASP A 508 0.89 31.55 -16.60
CA ASP A 508 0.85 32.08 -17.98
C ASP A 508 0.00 33.35 -18.15
N LYS A 509 -0.42 34.02 -17.06
CA LYS A 509 -1.13 35.31 -17.16
C LYS A 509 -0.49 36.51 -16.48
N ASP A 510 0.47 36.34 -15.58
CA ASP A 510 1.09 37.46 -14.85
C ASP A 510 2.59 37.57 -15.10
N LYS A 511 2.95 37.93 -16.34
CA LYS A 511 4.25 38.57 -16.67
C LYS A 511 4.05 39.69 -17.69
N GLU A 512 3.16 40.62 -17.37
CA GLU A 512 3.21 42.00 -17.85
C GLU A 512 2.55 42.88 -16.78
N ASP A 513 3.26 43.94 -16.41
CA ASP A 513 2.85 45.07 -15.56
C ASP A 513 2.89 44.96 -14.03
N THR A 514 4.08 45.24 -13.50
CA THR A 514 4.27 45.95 -12.22
C THR A 514 3.76 47.39 -12.30
N THR A 515 2.99 47.89 -11.30
CA THR A 515 3.22 49.18 -10.60
C THR A 515 2.13 49.53 -9.57
N SER A 516 2.59 49.85 -8.32
CA SER A 516 1.95 50.70 -7.28
C SER A 516 0.60 50.24 -6.66
N SER A 517 0.20 50.51 -5.42
CA SER A 517 0.76 51.03 -4.16
C SER A 517 -0.39 51.02 -3.12
N HIS A 518 -0.10 50.68 -1.85
CA HIS A 518 -0.78 51.07 -0.59
C HIS A 518 -2.31 50.96 -0.38
N GLY A 519 -2.70 50.33 0.75
CA GLY A 519 -3.37 51.06 1.85
C GLY A 519 -4.74 50.56 2.36
N SER A 520 -4.74 50.18 3.65
CA SER A 520 -5.80 50.27 4.68
C SER A 520 -7.08 49.40 4.65
N ASP A 521 -7.16 48.53 5.68
CA ASP A 521 -8.17 48.45 6.76
C ASP A 521 -9.64 48.84 6.52
N GLY A 522 -10.54 47.99 7.04
CA GLY A 522 -11.71 48.47 7.79
C GLY A 522 -13.08 47.86 7.46
N ASP A 523 -13.40 46.77 8.16
CA ASP A 523 -14.65 46.52 8.92
C ASP A 523 -16.04 46.33 8.24
N ARG A 524 -16.66 45.22 8.69
CA ARG A 524 -18.09 44.96 9.03
C ARG A 524 -19.24 44.82 8.01
N ASP A 525 -19.92 43.70 8.26
CA ASP A 525 -21.36 43.46 8.34
C ASP A 525 -22.22 43.08 7.10
N GLN A 526 -22.60 41.80 7.15
CA GLN A 526 -23.93 41.21 7.00
C GLN A 526 -25.02 41.91 6.16
N SER A 527 -25.51 41.09 5.22
CA SER A 527 -26.92 40.72 4.99
C SER A 527 -27.61 41.21 3.72
N THR A 528 -28.11 40.19 3.01
CA THR A 528 -29.36 40.10 2.24
C THR A 528 -29.51 40.74 0.85
N GLU A 529 -29.93 39.83 -0.05
CA GLU A 529 -30.84 40.01 -1.18
C GLU A 529 -30.41 40.83 -2.40
N ARG A 530 -30.21 40.12 -3.52
CA ARG A 530 -30.70 40.63 -4.81
C ARG A 530 -31.03 39.55 -5.85
N SER A 531 -32.34 39.41 -6.06
CA SER A 531 -33.06 39.29 -7.34
C SER A 531 -32.29 39.02 -8.66
N LYS A 532 -32.88 38.11 -9.44
CA LYS A 532 -32.71 37.88 -10.90
C LYS A 532 -32.82 39.17 -11.75
N PRO A 533 -32.30 39.13 -12.99
CA PRO A 533 -33.16 39.21 -14.20
C PRO A 533 -32.75 38.17 -15.29
N LYS A 534 -33.69 37.41 -15.90
CA LYS A 534 -34.39 37.62 -17.21
C LYS A 534 -33.46 37.84 -18.42
N GLU A 535 -33.27 36.83 -19.28
CA GLU A 535 -34.05 36.45 -20.49
C GLU A 535 -33.56 37.11 -21.80
N ARG A 536 -33.19 36.27 -22.79
CA ARG A 536 -33.53 36.46 -24.22
C ARG A 536 -33.28 35.17 -25.03
N SER A 537 -34.31 34.75 -25.74
CA SER A 537 -34.37 33.79 -26.85
C SER A 537 -34.59 34.59 -28.16
N PRO A 538 -34.93 33.99 -29.33
CA PRO A 538 -34.47 32.76 -29.98
C PRO A 538 -34.05 33.02 -31.47
N SER A 539 -33.60 32.00 -32.20
CA SER A 539 -33.60 32.00 -33.68
C SER A 539 -34.20 30.69 -34.23
N PRO A 540 -34.81 30.71 -35.43
CA PRO A 540 -35.99 29.90 -35.73
C PRO A 540 -35.73 28.59 -36.49
N THR A 541 -36.79 27.79 -36.45
CA THR A 541 -37.15 26.52 -37.08
C THR A 541 -36.87 26.34 -38.57
N GLY A 542 -36.70 25.07 -38.99
CA GLY A 542 -37.29 24.59 -40.25
C GLY A 542 -36.59 23.42 -40.96
N SER A 543 -37.07 22.19 -40.75
CA SER A 543 -37.35 21.07 -41.68
C SER A 543 -36.43 20.86 -42.92
N VAL A 544 -36.05 19.64 -43.33
CA VAL A 544 -36.90 18.70 -44.07
C VAL A 544 -36.22 17.31 -44.19
N ARG A 545 -37.01 16.26 -43.91
CA ARG A 545 -37.04 14.86 -44.39
C ARG A 545 -35.76 14.08 -44.74
N GLY A 546 -35.75 12.82 -44.28
CA GLY A 546 -35.13 11.72 -45.00
C GLY A 546 -35.15 10.37 -44.27
N MET A 547 -36.34 9.87 -43.91
CA MET A 547 -36.50 8.49 -43.43
C MET A 547 -36.85 7.56 -44.60
N LEU A 548 -36.15 6.42 -44.72
CA LEU A 548 -36.69 5.22 -45.37
C LEU A 548 -36.56 4.04 -44.40
N ARG A 549 -37.71 3.62 -43.89
CA ARG A 549 -37.96 2.36 -43.19
C ARG A 549 -38.33 1.29 -44.21
N THR A 550 -37.93 0.05 -43.94
CA THR A 550 -38.72 -1.18 -44.12
C THR A 550 -38.29 -2.10 -42.97
N GLY A 551 -39.12 -2.74 -42.15
CA GLY A 551 -40.53 -3.10 -42.21
C GLY A 551 -40.61 -4.62 -42.21
N PHE A 552 -41.05 -5.27 -41.12
CA PHE A 552 -41.86 -6.50 -41.19
C PHE A 552 -42.44 -6.92 -39.82
N SER A 553 -43.72 -7.27 -39.87
CA SER A 553 -44.54 -8.08 -38.97
C SER A 553 -45.04 -7.53 -37.62
N ALA A 554 -46.26 -7.00 -37.71
CA ALA A 554 -47.30 -7.16 -36.72
C ALA A 554 -47.84 -8.60 -36.69
N LEU A 555 -48.34 -9.06 -35.53
CA LEU A 555 -49.60 -9.81 -35.32
C LEU A 555 -49.81 -10.05 -33.80
N LEU A 556 -50.93 -9.54 -33.28
CA LEU A 556 -51.53 -9.70 -31.92
C LEU A 556 -52.22 -11.10 -31.78
N PRO A 557 -52.85 -11.56 -30.64
CA PRO A 557 -53.46 -10.78 -29.53
C PRO A 557 -53.46 -11.36 -28.08
N ALA A 558 -53.97 -10.50 -27.18
CA ALA A 558 -54.50 -10.60 -25.80
C ALA A 558 -54.80 -11.97 -25.11
N ALA A 559 -54.51 -12.11 -23.80
CA ALA A 559 -55.44 -11.84 -22.67
C ALA A 559 -55.11 -12.62 -21.34
N VAL A 560 -55.37 -11.96 -20.20
CA VAL A 560 -55.78 -12.48 -18.84
C VAL A 560 -54.75 -13.08 -17.85
N SER A 561 -54.63 -12.37 -16.70
CA SER A 561 -54.50 -12.79 -15.28
C SER A 561 -53.29 -13.59 -14.76
N GLY A 562 -52.73 -13.10 -13.64
CA GLY A 562 -52.23 -13.95 -12.55
C GLY A 562 -50.85 -13.60 -11.99
N LYS A 563 -50.86 -12.94 -10.82
CA LYS A 563 -49.93 -12.99 -9.67
C LYS A 563 -48.46 -13.44 -9.83
N ASP A 564 -47.65 -12.59 -9.20
CA ASP A 564 -46.46 -12.83 -8.36
C ASP A 564 -45.12 -13.25 -8.99
N ASP A 565 -44.20 -12.30 -8.80
CA ASP A 565 -42.78 -12.36 -8.42
C ASP A 565 -41.69 -12.95 -9.33
N ASP A 566 -40.61 -12.15 -9.35
CA ASP A 566 -39.22 -12.47 -9.64
C ASP A 566 -38.92 -13.26 -10.92
N THR A 567 -38.38 -12.58 -11.94
CA THR A 567 -36.94 -12.64 -12.32
C THR A 567 -36.70 -11.85 -13.63
N ARG A 568 -35.60 -11.09 -13.66
CA ARG A 568 -34.72 -10.72 -14.82
C ARG A 568 -34.63 -9.24 -15.22
N SER A 569 -33.47 -8.69 -14.89
CA SER A 569 -32.45 -8.21 -15.83
C SER A 569 -32.81 -7.14 -16.86
N ILE A 570 -32.27 -5.94 -16.60
CA ILE A 570 -31.54 -5.06 -17.55
C ILE A 570 -32.17 -4.92 -18.94
N SER A 571 -32.85 -3.79 -19.18
CA SER A 571 -32.61 -3.07 -20.42
C SER A 571 -32.57 -1.56 -20.17
N SER A 572 -31.49 -0.99 -20.67
CA SER A 572 -31.06 0.39 -20.55
C SER A 572 -32.02 1.38 -21.19
N VAL A 573 -32.64 2.24 -20.39
CA VAL A 573 -33.14 3.53 -20.86
C VAL A 573 -32.11 4.58 -20.49
N LYS A 574 -31.28 4.97 -21.47
CA LYS A 574 -30.41 6.15 -21.42
C LYS A 574 -31.28 7.38 -21.19
N LYS A 575 -31.45 7.77 -19.93
CA LYS A 575 -31.94 9.09 -19.53
C LYS A 575 -30.71 9.92 -19.17
N LYS A 576 -30.40 10.95 -19.97
CA LYS A 576 -29.39 11.96 -19.62
C LYS A 576 -29.84 12.62 -18.30
N THR A 577 -29.10 12.36 -17.22
CA THR A 577 -29.22 13.08 -15.94
C THR A 577 -27.84 13.56 -15.52
N LYS A 578 -27.70 14.89 -15.50
CA LYS A 578 -26.95 15.81 -14.61
C LYS A 578 -25.72 15.30 -13.80
N PRO A 579 -24.72 16.17 -13.54
CA PRO A 579 -23.41 15.89 -12.90
C PRO A 579 -23.41 15.29 -11.48
N GLN A 580 -24.57 15.01 -10.89
CA GLN A 580 -24.68 14.37 -9.57
C GLN A 580 -24.36 12.87 -9.62
N SER A 581 -24.48 12.21 -10.78
CA SER A 581 -24.11 10.80 -10.94
C SER A 581 -22.61 10.55 -10.81
N ASP A 582 -21.80 11.50 -11.28
CA ASP A 582 -20.35 11.31 -11.37
C ASP A 582 -19.69 11.51 -10.01
N ALA A 583 -20.19 12.46 -9.20
CA ALA A 583 -19.78 12.63 -7.81
C ALA A 583 -20.19 11.43 -6.93
N TYR A 584 -21.37 10.85 -7.14
CA TYR A 584 -21.76 9.63 -6.43
C TYR A 584 -20.86 8.44 -6.81
N ARG A 585 -20.58 8.28 -8.11
CA ARG A 585 -19.70 7.22 -8.63
C ARG A 585 -18.25 7.37 -8.15
N SER A 586 -17.73 8.59 -8.10
CA SER A 586 -16.36 8.83 -7.60
C SER A 586 -16.26 8.46 -6.12
N VAL A 587 -17.22 8.89 -5.28
CA VAL A 587 -17.24 8.58 -3.84
C VAL A 587 -17.48 7.08 -3.62
N GLN A 588 -18.29 6.43 -4.44
CA GLN A 588 -18.46 4.97 -4.38
C GLN A 588 -17.14 4.24 -4.68
N THR A 589 -16.35 4.74 -5.63
CA THR A 589 -15.04 4.18 -5.98
C THR A 589 -14.03 4.39 -4.85
N LEU A 590 -14.04 5.57 -4.22
CA LEU A 590 -13.23 5.87 -3.02
C LEU A 590 -13.51 4.87 -1.89
N VAL A 591 -14.79 4.66 -1.59
CA VAL A 591 -15.22 3.73 -0.54
C VAL A 591 -14.87 2.29 -0.89
N THR A 592 -15.21 1.83 -2.10
CA THR A 592 -15.12 0.40 -2.45
C THR A 592 -13.71 -0.08 -2.79
N LYS A 593 -12.81 0.81 -3.22
CA LYS A 593 -11.42 0.45 -3.58
C LYS A 593 -10.38 1.07 -2.67
N TYR A 594 -10.37 2.39 -2.51
CA TYR A 594 -9.27 3.08 -1.83
C TYR A 594 -9.31 2.85 -0.31
N LEU A 595 -10.46 3.14 0.32
CA LEU A 595 -10.59 3.06 1.77
C LEU A 595 -10.64 1.61 2.27
N THR A 596 -11.26 0.69 1.52
CA THR A 596 -11.28 -0.75 1.81
C THR A 596 -9.89 -1.38 1.75
N ASP A 597 -9.01 -0.93 0.87
CA ASP A 597 -7.62 -1.40 0.79
C ASP A 597 -6.74 -0.80 1.89
N ARG A 598 -6.84 0.52 2.12
CA ARG A 598 -5.96 1.24 3.05
C ARG A 598 -6.28 1.01 4.52
N ARG A 599 -7.56 0.96 4.91
CA ARG A 599 -7.99 0.80 6.31
C ARG A 599 -7.41 -0.46 6.99
N PRO A 600 -7.48 -1.67 6.43
CA PRO A 600 -6.91 -2.86 7.07
C PRO A 600 -5.37 -2.80 7.14
N LYS A 601 -4.70 -2.21 6.14
CA LYS A 601 -3.24 -2.07 6.12
C LYS A 601 -2.74 -1.08 7.18
N ILE A 602 -3.43 0.06 7.33
CA ILE A 602 -3.15 1.05 8.38
C ILE A 602 -3.41 0.44 9.76
N LYS A 603 -4.53 -0.28 9.93
CA LYS A 603 -4.85 -0.96 11.18
C LYS A 603 -3.76 -1.97 11.58
N GLY A 604 -3.34 -2.83 10.65
CA GLY A 604 -2.26 -3.79 10.91
C GLY A 604 -0.92 -3.13 11.25
N ALA A 605 -0.63 -1.96 10.64
CA ALA A 605 0.57 -1.20 10.97
C ALA A 605 0.49 -0.50 12.34
N LEU A 606 -0.67 0.01 12.75
CA LEU A 606 -0.88 0.56 14.11
C LEU A 606 -0.81 -0.51 15.18
N GLU A 607 -1.39 -1.68 14.93
CA GLU A 607 -1.34 -2.83 15.85
C GLU A 607 0.11 -3.30 16.07
N ALA A 608 0.96 -3.23 15.04
CA ALA A 608 2.39 -3.53 15.16
C ALA A 608 3.17 -2.52 16.03
N VAL A 609 2.64 -1.30 16.22
CA VAL A 609 3.23 -0.24 17.04
C VAL A 609 2.51 -0.10 18.40
N HIS A 610 1.56 -1.00 18.71
CA HIS A 610 0.76 -1.00 19.93
C HIS A 610 -0.08 0.27 20.17
N ILE A 611 -0.48 0.97 19.11
CA ILE A 611 -1.35 2.16 19.21
C ILE A 611 -2.80 1.73 18.96
N ASN A 612 -3.66 1.90 19.97
CA ASN A 612 -5.06 1.48 19.90
C ASN A 612 -6.02 2.66 19.66
N PRO A 613 -7.10 2.48 18.86
CA PRO A 613 -8.05 3.56 18.59
C PRO A 613 -8.85 4.03 19.82
N SER A 614 -8.85 3.25 20.91
CA SER A 614 -9.48 3.62 22.18
C SER A 614 -8.72 4.71 22.95
N GLU A 615 -7.51 5.06 22.54
CA GLU A 615 -6.71 6.13 23.13
C GLU A 615 -6.74 7.43 22.29
N ALA A 616 -7.58 7.47 21.25
CA ALA A 616 -7.58 8.58 20.27
C ALA A 616 -7.80 9.97 20.86
N HIS A 617 -8.43 10.09 22.03
CA HIS A 617 -8.65 11.37 22.73
C HIS A 617 -7.37 11.93 23.38
N GLN A 618 -6.35 11.09 23.56
CA GLN A 618 -5.05 11.49 24.11
C GLN A 618 -4.12 12.06 23.04
N PHE A 619 -4.46 11.86 21.76
CA PHE A 619 -3.66 12.30 20.63
C PHE A 619 -4.20 13.62 20.04
N PRO A 620 -3.32 14.47 19.48
CA PRO A 620 -3.71 15.76 18.93
C PRO A 620 -4.73 15.61 17.79
N PHE A 621 -5.70 16.52 17.76
CA PHE A 621 -6.79 16.48 16.78
C PHE A 621 -6.28 16.81 15.38
N LEU A 622 -6.97 16.32 14.34
CA LEU A 622 -6.67 16.67 12.95
C LEU A 622 -6.89 18.17 12.70
N SER A 623 -7.84 18.77 13.41
CA SER A 623 -8.11 20.21 13.44
C SER A 623 -6.95 21.10 13.84
N GLU A 624 -5.98 20.59 14.61
CA GLU A 624 -4.85 21.38 15.13
C GLU A 624 -3.70 21.50 14.12
N THR A 625 -3.65 20.61 13.13
CA THR A 625 -2.65 20.62 12.05
C THR A 625 -3.14 21.38 10.83
N SER A 626 -2.26 22.16 10.20
CA SER A 626 -2.60 22.89 8.98
C SER A 626 -2.80 21.92 7.80
N PRO A 627 -3.69 22.23 6.84
CA PRO A 627 -3.89 21.38 5.66
C PRO A 627 -2.61 21.26 4.81
N GLU A 628 -1.75 22.28 4.81
CA GLU A 628 -0.47 22.28 4.12
C GLU A 628 0.52 21.26 4.70
N GLU A 629 0.58 21.14 6.02
CA GLU A 629 1.36 20.09 6.71
C GLU A 629 0.84 18.68 6.38
N LEU A 630 -0.48 18.52 6.28
CA LEU A 630 -1.11 17.25 5.91
C LEU A 630 -0.81 16.87 4.45
N PHE A 631 -0.72 17.84 3.54
CA PHE A 631 -0.30 17.61 2.16
C PHE A 631 1.21 17.39 2.00
N ALA A 632 2.03 17.88 2.93
CA ALA A 632 3.49 17.69 2.94
C ALA A 632 3.93 16.31 3.44
N LEU A 633 3.01 15.50 4.00
CA LEU A 633 3.34 14.14 4.46
C LEU A 633 3.89 13.26 3.32
N PRO A 634 4.89 12.40 3.60
CA PRO A 634 5.62 11.67 2.57
C PRO A 634 4.77 10.61 1.88
N ASN A 635 5.01 10.42 0.57
CA ASN A 635 4.45 9.33 -0.22
C ASN A 635 5.36 8.09 -0.08
N LEU A 636 5.15 7.32 0.98
CA LEU A 636 5.97 6.16 1.34
C LEU A 636 5.07 4.98 1.73
N PRO A 637 5.55 3.74 1.57
CA PRO A 637 4.82 2.57 2.03
C PRO A 637 4.57 2.65 3.54
N LEU A 638 3.43 2.12 3.98
CA LEU A 638 2.95 2.25 5.35
C LEU A 638 3.92 1.70 6.41
N SER A 639 4.82 0.79 6.02
CA SER A 639 5.83 0.19 6.91
C SER A 639 7.00 1.12 7.26
N SER A 640 7.24 2.19 6.50
CA SER A 640 8.34 3.15 6.73
C SER A 640 7.91 4.46 7.38
N LEU A 641 6.63 4.60 7.73
CA LEU A 641 6.09 5.82 8.33
C LEU A 641 6.34 5.85 9.84
N THR A 642 6.46 7.06 10.37
CA THR A 642 6.48 7.28 11.84
C THR A 642 5.09 7.03 12.45
N PRO A 643 5.01 6.67 13.75
CA PRO A 643 3.72 6.44 14.41
C PRO A 643 2.75 7.63 14.30
N GLU A 644 3.27 8.86 14.41
CA GLU A 644 2.46 10.08 14.29
C GLU A 644 1.88 10.25 12.87
N GLN A 645 2.69 10.04 11.84
CA GLN A 645 2.24 10.12 10.45
C GLN A 645 1.17 9.05 10.14
N LEU A 646 1.37 7.86 10.68
CA LEU A 646 0.45 6.75 10.50
C LEU A 646 -0.89 6.99 11.21
N LEU A 647 -0.85 7.62 12.38
CA LEU A 647 -2.03 8.13 13.09
C LEU A 647 -2.80 9.17 12.26
N ARG A 648 -2.10 10.15 11.66
CA ARG A 648 -2.73 11.16 10.78
C ARG A 648 -3.40 10.50 9.58
N PHE A 649 -2.75 9.53 8.96
CA PHE A 649 -3.34 8.76 7.86
C PHE A 649 -4.61 8.03 8.31
N ALA A 650 -4.60 7.42 9.50
CA ALA A 650 -5.77 6.75 10.05
C ALA A 650 -6.93 7.72 10.31
N GLN A 651 -6.66 8.89 10.92
CA GLN A 651 -7.66 9.93 11.18
C GLN A 651 -8.32 10.41 9.88
N ILE A 652 -7.53 10.67 8.83
CA ILE A 652 -8.04 11.14 7.53
C ILE A 652 -8.89 10.06 6.87
N VAL A 653 -8.38 8.81 6.82
CA VAL A 653 -9.06 7.68 6.15
C VAL A 653 -10.39 7.36 6.83
N ASP A 654 -10.42 7.26 8.16
CA ASP A 654 -11.65 6.92 8.89
C ASP A 654 -12.66 8.08 8.87
N THR A 655 -12.21 9.34 8.95
CA THR A 655 -13.11 10.51 8.83
C THR A 655 -13.70 10.64 7.43
N ALA A 656 -12.91 10.43 6.37
CA ALA A 656 -13.40 10.38 5.00
C ALA A 656 -14.34 9.18 4.77
N LEU A 657 -14.08 8.03 5.39
CA LEU A 657 -14.97 6.86 5.36
C LEU A 657 -16.32 7.17 6.01
N PHE A 658 -16.31 7.84 7.15
CA PHE A 658 -17.52 8.23 7.86
C PHE A 658 -18.40 9.16 7.02
N LYS A 659 -17.81 10.24 6.48
CA LYS A 659 -18.52 11.21 5.62
C LYS A 659 -19.03 10.58 4.33
N SER A 660 -18.25 9.68 3.73
CA SER A 660 -18.69 8.96 2.52
C SER A 660 -19.82 7.95 2.80
N TYR A 661 -19.81 7.25 3.94
CA TYR A 661 -20.93 6.40 4.38
C TYR A 661 -22.20 7.20 4.64
N LEU A 662 -22.08 8.40 5.19
CA LEU A 662 -23.23 9.31 5.36
C LEU A 662 -23.89 9.74 4.04
N LEU A 663 -23.19 9.67 2.91
CA LEU A 663 -23.72 10.04 1.59
C LEU A 663 -24.24 8.84 0.79
N ILE A 664 -23.55 7.69 0.86
CA ILE A 664 -23.82 6.54 -0.01
C ILE A 664 -24.59 5.43 0.73
N MET A 665 -24.17 5.08 1.94
CA MET A 665 -24.63 3.88 2.64
C MET A 665 -24.87 4.14 4.14
N PRO A 666 -25.99 4.81 4.51
CA PRO A 666 -26.28 5.13 5.89
C PRO A 666 -26.49 3.89 6.78
N GLY A 667 -26.84 2.73 6.20
CA GLY A 667 -27.01 1.48 6.94
C GLY A 667 -25.71 0.84 7.45
N LEU A 668 -24.57 1.15 6.81
CA LEU A 668 -23.25 0.67 7.27
C LEU A 668 -22.63 1.57 8.34
N LEU A 669 -23.20 2.75 8.57
CA LEU A 669 -22.70 3.71 9.56
C LEU A 669 -22.67 3.13 10.97
N GLY A 670 -23.75 2.46 11.39
CA GLY A 670 -23.82 1.82 12.71
C GLY A 670 -22.74 0.75 12.90
N SER A 671 -22.38 0.01 11.84
CA SER A 671 -21.29 -0.96 11.91
C SER A 671 -19.91 -0.30 12.05
N LEU A 672 -19.72 0.89 11.45
CA LEU A 672 -18.49 1.65 11.57
C LEU A 672 -18.31 2.24 12.97
N CYS A 673 -19.38 2.74 13.59
CA CYS A 673 -19.34 3.33 14.93
C CYS A 673 -19.08 2.29 16.03
N ARG A 674 -19.57 1.05 15.87
CA ARG A 674 -19.27 -0.06 16.81
C ARG A 674 -17.84 -0.57 16.71
N LEU A 675 -17.20 -0.40 15.55
CA LEU A 675 -15.80 -0.78 15.36
C LEU A 675 -14.88 0.34 15.85
N PRO A 676 -13.71 0.00 16.41
CA PRO A 676 -12.74 1.01 16.81
C PRO A 676 -12.25 1.73 15.54
N ASN A 677 -12.43 3.05 15.51
CA ASN A 677 -12.14 3.93 14.37
C ASN A 677 -11.22 5.06 14.81
N TRP A 678 -10.65 5.87 13.92
CA TRP A 678 -9.85 7.08 14.21
C TRP A 678 -10.56 8.38 13.79
N CYS A 679 -11.88 8.31 13.59
CA CYS A 679 -12.73 9.46 13.29
C CYS A 679 -12.58 10.60 14.29
N GLU A 680 -12.54 11.84 13.79
CA GLU A 680 -12.57 13.06 14.59
C GLU A 680 -13.95 13.25 15.24
N VAL A 681 -13.98 13.24 16.57
CA VAL A 681 -15.25 13.25 17.33
C VAL A 681 -16.00 14.55 17.12
N SER A 682 -15.32 15.70 17.08
CA SER A 682 -15.95 17.02 16.93
C SER A 682 -16.70 17.19 15.61
N GLU A 683 -16.11 16.73 14.49
CA GLU A 683 -16.78 16.82 13.18
C GLU A 683 -17.93 15.80 13.07
N VAL A 684 -17.71 14.59 13.57
CA VAL A 684 -18.71 13.52 13.54
C VAL A 684 -19.90 13.81 14.45
N GLU A 685 -19.67 14.36 15.64
CA GLU A 685 -20.72 14.76 16.59
C GLU A 685 -21.65 15.79 15.95
N GLN A 686 -21.10 16.82 15.29
CA GLN A 686 -21.90 17.85 14.61
C GLN A 686 -22.74 17.25 13.46
N GLU A 687 -22.14 16.38 12.64
CA GLU A 687 -22.86 15.77 11.51
C GLU A 687 -23.94 14.76 11.94
N LEU A 688 -23.72 14.02 13.04
CA LEU A 688 -24.70 13.07 13.60
C LEU A 688 -25.85 13.77 14.31
N LEU A 689 -25.56 14.79 15.12
CA LEU A 689 -26.59 15.61 15.79
C LEU A 689 -27.46 16.33 14.76
N ALA A 690 -26.87 16.91 13.71
CA ALA A 690 -27.62 17.56 12.63
C ALA A 690 -28.60 16.63 11.91
N ARG A 691 -28.37 15.31 11.96
CA ARG A 691 -29.20 14.28 11.31
C ARG A 691 -29.99 13.44 12.30
N THR A 692 -30.03 13.83 13.59
CA THR A 692 -30.73 13.13 14.69
C THR A 692 -30.43 11.62 14.75
N LYS A 693 -29.15 11.27 14.61
CA LYS A 693 -28.65 9.88 14.64
C LYS A 693 -27.95 9.54 15.95
N TYR A 694 -28.75 9.44 17.01
CA TYR A 694 -28.23 9.32 18.39
C TYR A 694 -27.71 7.93 18.72
N ALA A 695 -28.33 6.87 18.20
CA ALA A 695 -27.86 5.49 18.41
C ALA A 695 -26.43 5.28 17.89
N GLU A 696 -26.13 5.75 16.68
CA GLU A 696 -24.78 5.66 16.12
C GLU A 696 -23.76 6.56 16.87
N LEU A 697 -24.22 7.66 17.46
CA LEU A 697 -23.39 8.56 18.27
C LEU A 697 -23.08 7.94 19.65
N ILE A 698 -24.04 7.26 20.28
CA ILE A 698 -23.83 6.51 21.53
C ILE A 698 -22.84 5.36 21.29
N ASP A 699 -22.99 4.62 20.19
CA ASP A 699 -22.04 3.57 19.79
C ASP A 699 -20.63 4.15 19.60
N LEU A 700 -20.52 5.33 18.98
CA LEU A 700 -19.25 6.04 18.79
C LEU A 700 -18.63 6.46 20.14
N TYR A 701 -19.41 7.05 21.04
CA TYR A 701 -18.93 7.44 22.36
C TYR A 701 -18.49 6.24 23.19
N ASN A 702 -19.17 5.11 23.07
CA ASN A 702 -18.76 3.86 23.70
C ASN A 702 -17.40 3.37 23.15
N GLY A 703 -17.23 3.33 21.83
CA GLY A 703 -15.95 2.98 21.21
C GLY A 703 -14.81 3.93 21.60
N ARG A 704 -15.16 5.15 21.98
CA ARG A 704 -14.26 6.23 22.40
C ARG A 704 -14.16 6.41 23.92
N LYS A 705 -14.68 5.49 24.74
CA LYS A 705 -14.60 5.61 26.21
C LYS A 705 -15.14 6.94 26.79
N MET A 706 -15.94 7.70 26.03
CA MET A 706 -16.51 8.99 26.45
C MET A 706 -17.90 8.78 27.04
N HIS A 707 -17.95 8.00 28.12
CA HIS A 707 -19.22 7.55 28.70
C HIS A 707 -20.04 8.69 29.32
N ASP A 708 -19.40 9.73 29.85
CA ASP A 708 -20.10 10.91 30.40
C ASP A 708 -20.98 11.60 29.37
N LYS A 709 -20.45 11.81 28.16
CA LYS A 709 -21.19 12.43 27.06
C LYS A 709 -22.30 11.51 26.55
N ALA A 710 -22.06 10.20 26.50
CA ALA A 710 -23.05 9.22 26.08
C ALA A 710 -24.23 9.15 27.06
N LEU A 711 -23.95 9.07 28.36
CA LEU A 711 -24.96 9.01 29.40
C LEU A 711 -25.67 10.36 29.56
N GLY A 712 -24.97 11.48 29.37
CA GLY A 712 -25.59 12.80 29.30
C GLY A 712 -26.53 12.94 28.10
N LEU A 713 -26.18 12.36 26.95
CA LEU A 713 -27.04 12.33 25.77
C LEU A 713 -28.27 11.46 25.99
N LEU A 714 -28.08 10.26 26.55
CA LEU A 714 -29.19 9.36 26.93
C LEU A 714 -30.16 10.05 27.89
N ARG A 715 -29.64 10.74 28.91
CA ARG A 715 -30.44 11.54 29.83
C ARG A 715 -31.28 12.61 29.13
N ASN A 716 -30.72 13.28 28.12
CA ASN A 716 -31.42 14.33 27.38
C ASN A 716 -32.46 13.78 26.38
N GLU A 717 -32.19 12.62 25.76
CA GLU A 717 -33.15 11.95 24.88
C GLU A 717 -34.34 11.37 25.66
N GLU A 718 -34.09 10.85 26.85
CA GLU A 718 -35.10 10.23 27.72
C GLU A 718 -36.13 11.25 28.27
N GLU A 719 -35.87 12.56 28.22
CA GLU A 719 -36.86 13.60 28.51
C GLU A 719 -37.97 13.69 27.45
N THR A 720 -37.75 13.14 26.25
CA THR A 720 -38.66 13.27 25.10
C THR A 720 -39.72 12.15 25.03
N ASP A 721 -39.45 10.98 25.61
CA ASP A 721 -40.33 9.81 25.53
C ASP A 721 -41.39 9.78 26.66
N PRO A 722 -42.65 9.35 26.40
CA PRO A 722 -43.73 9.39 27.38
C PRO A 722 -43.70 8.24 28.40
N ASP A 723 -43.20 7.04 28.06
CA ASP A 723 -43.32 5.83 28.89
C ASP A 723 -42.10 5.58 29.81
N PRO A 724 -42.26 5.48 31.15
CA PRO A 724 -41.14 5.42 32.11
C PRO A 724 -40.28 4.14 32.02
N GLU A 725 -40.84 3.03 31.56
CA GLU A 725 -40.12 1.75 31.46
C GLU A 725 -39.18 1.69 30.24
N ASP A 726 -39.62 2.23 29.10
CA ASP A 726 -38.79 2.32 27.89
C ASP A 726 -37.77 3.47 27.96
N LYS A 727 -38.03 4.48 28.80
CA LYS A 727 -37.08 5.56 29.12
C LYS A 727 -35.78 5.02 29.69
N LEU A 728 -35.82 4.23 30.76
CA LEU A 728 -34.61 3.90 31.52
C LEU A 728 -33.85 2.67 30.98
N ARG A 729 -34.46 1.87 30.10
CA ARG A 729 -33.90 0.61 29.61
C ARG A 729 -32.62 0.77 28.76
N PRO A 730 -32.52 1.74 27.83
CA PRO A 730 -31.29 2.02 27.09
C PRO A 730 -30.14 2.44 28.01
N SER A 731 -30.40 3.31 28.98
CA SER A 731 -29.42 3.72 30.00
C SER A 731 -28.93 2.55 30.85
N VAL A 732 -29.82 1.67 31.31
CA VAL A 732 -29.46 0.46 32.06
C VAL A 732 -28.61 -0.49 31.21
N SER A 733 -29.01 -0.74 29.95
CA SER A 733 -28.26 -1.58 29.01
C SER A 733 -26.88 -1.01 28.69
N TYR A 734 -26.75 0.31 28.67
CA TYR A 734 -25.46 0.97 28.52
C TYR A 734 -24.59 0.78 29.76
N LEU A 735 -25.11 1.08 30.96
CA LEU A 735 -24.40 0.92 32.24
C LEU A 735 -23.95 -0.52 32.50
N GLN A 736 -24.73 -1.52 32.11
CA GLN A 736 -24.35 -2.94 32.20
C GLN A 736 -23.08 -3.30 31.40
N LYS A 737 -22.79 -2.55 30.33
CA LYS A 737 -21.63 -2.79 29.47
C LYS A 737 -20.37 -2.07 29.97
N LEU A 738 -20.49 -1.17 30.95
CA LEU A 738 -19.37 -0.37 31.43
C LEU A 738 -18.44 -1.18 32.34
N GLY A 739 -17.14 -0.97 32.15
CA GLY A 739 -16.06 -1.58 32.93
C GLY A 739 -15.90 -0.99 34.35
N PRO A 740 -15.07 -1.62 35.20
CA PRO A 740 -14.78 -1.15 36.56
C PRO A 740 -13.99 0.17 36.62
N GLU A 741 -13.43 0.63 35.51
CA GLU A 741 -12.73 1.93 35.42
C GLU A 741 -13.69 3.12 35.64
N TYR A 742 -14.97 2.93 35.32
CA TYR A 742 -16.00 3.99 35.34
C TYR A 742 -16.97 3.88 36.51
N LEU A 743 -16.55 3.21 37.60
CA LEU A 743 -17.33 3.12 38.83
C LEU A 743 -17.94 4.43 39.33
N PRO A 744 -17.24 5.58 39.38
CA PRO A 744 -17.86 6.82 39.85
C PRO A 744 -19.02 7.26 38.95
N GLN A 745 -18.88 7.11 37.63
CA GLN A 745 -19.95 7.44 36.68
C GLN A 745 -21.13 6.47 36.85
N ILE A 746 -20.87 5.17 37.01
CA ILE A 746 -21.92 4.18 37.27
C ILE A 746 -22.68 4.54 38.56
N PHE A 747 -21.99 4.97 39.61
CA PHE A 747 -22.62 5.43 40.85
C PHE A 747 -23.44 6.70 40.64
N ASP A 748 -22.90 7.73 39.98
CA ASP A 748 -23.62 8.98 39.76
C ASP A 748 -24.89 8.79 38.90
N PHE A 749 -24.80 8.01 37.82
CA PHE A 749 -25.95 7.74 36.96
C PHE A 749 -26.93 6.72 37.57
N SER A 750 -26.45 5.73 38.34
CA SER A 750 -27.37 4.84 39.08
C SER A 750 -28.13 5.59 40.16
N ARG A 751 -27.50 6.57 40.85
CA ARG A 751 -28.18 7.44 41.81
C ARG A 751 -29.33 8.18 41.16
N TRP A 752 -29.10 8.74 39.98
CA TRP A 752 -30.16 9.39 39.22
C TRP A 752 -31.30 8.42 38.87
N ILE A 753 -31.01 7.16 38.51
CA ILE A 753 -32.04 6.13 38.27
C ILE A 753 -32.82 5.82 39.56
N PHE A 754 -32.17 5.75 40.72
CA PHE A 754 -32.82 5.54 42.02
C PHE A 754 -33.72 6.71 42.46
N GLU A 755 -33.40 7.93 42.04
CA GLU A 755 -34.17 9.13 42.38
C GLU A 755 -35.48 9.28 41.58
N GLN A 756 -35.63 8.59 40.44
CA GLN A 756 -36.86 8.67 39.62
C GLN A 756 -38.00 7.82 40.20
N ASP A 757 -37.78 6.53 40.47
CA ASP A 757 -38.81 5.62 41.00
C ASP A 757 -38.22 4.54 41.92
N PRO A 758 -38.62 4.41 43.21
CA PRO A 758 -38.03 3.46 44.15
C PRO A 758 -38.33 1.99 43.84
N ASP A 759 -39.57 1.68 43.41
CA ASP A 759 -39.99 0.30 43.12
C ASP A 759 -39.44 -0.20 41.77
N PHE A 760 -39.35 0.68 40.77
CA PHE A 760 -38.77 0.34 39.46
C PHE A 760 -37.24 0.34 39.51
N ALA A 761 -36.62 1.26 40.27
CA ALA A 761 -35.18 1.24 40.51
C ALA A 761 -34.74 -0.08 41.13
N PHE A 762 -35.55 -0.68 42.01
CA PHE A 762 -35.30 -2.01 42.56
C PHE A 762 -35.22 -3.11 41.49
N GLN A 763 -36.01 -3.03 40.43
CA GLN A 763 -36.03 -4.04 39.35
C GLN A 763 -35.00 -3.75 38.24
N ALA A 764 -34.74 -2.48 37.95
CA ALA A 764 -33.87 -2.05 36.85
C ALA A 764 -32.39 -1.89 37.27
N SER A 765 -32.10 -1.50 38.53
CA SER A 765 -30.73 -1.25 39.00
C SER A 765 -29.96 -2.52 39.39
N LEU A 766 -30.64 -3.53 39.93
CA LEU A 766 -30.02 -4.81 40.29
C LEU A 766 -29.31 -5.44 39.07
N PRO A 767 -29.94 -5.55 37.89
CA PRO A 767 -29.30 -5.97 36.65
C PRO A 767 -28.03 -5.19 36.27
N ILE A 768 -27.88 -3.92 36.66
CA ILE A 768 -26.65 -3.14 36.41
C ILE A 768 -25.46 -3.78 37.14
N PHE A 769 -25.67 -4.16 38.40
CA PHE A 769 -24.61 -4.69 39.27
C PHE A 769 -24.48 -6.22 39.21
N THR A 770 -25.49 -6.91 38.67
CA THR A 770 -25.54 -8.38 38.60
C THR A 770 -25.20 -8.95 37.21
N SER A 771 -24.97 -8.11 36.20
CA SER A 771 -24.76 -8.55 34.82
C SER A 771 -23.58 -9.54 34.65
N GLU A 772 -23.73 -10.50 33.74
CA GLU A 772 -22.69 -11.47 33.37
C GLU A 772 -21.55 -10.86 32.54
N TYR A 773 -21.78 -9.67 31.96
CA TYR A 773 -20.88 -9.07 30.99
C TYR A 773 -19.64 -8.45 31.62
N VAL A 774 -19.76 -7.85 32.81
CA VAL A 774 -18.65 -7.17 33.51
C VAL A 774 -18.73 -7.45 35.01
N GLU A 775 -17.64 -7.95 35.59
CA GLU A 775 -17.50 -8.11 37.04
C GLU A 775 -17.02 -6.80 37.68
N LEU A 776 -17.93 -6.11 38.37
CA LEU A 776 -17.61 -4.91 39.15
C LEU A 776 -17.02 -5.28 40.53
N PRO A 777 -16.18 -4.41 41.14
CA PRO A 777 -15.70 -4.59 42.50
C PRO A 777 -16.84 -4.67 43.53
N LYS A 778 -17.08 -5.90 43.97
CA LYS A 778 -18.24 -6.31 44.76
C LYS A 778 -18.31 -5.62 46.12
N GLY A 779 -17.16 -5.38 46.75
CA GLY A 779 -17.06 -4.64 48.02
C GLY A 779 -17.49 -3.17 47.89
N ALA A 780 -16.99 -2.47 46.87
CA ALA A 780 -17.33 -1.06 46.64
C ALA A 780 -18.80 -0.88 46.23
N VAL A 781 -19.34 -1.82 45.45
CA VAL A 781 -20.77 -1.84 45.11
C VAL A 781 -21.62 -2.08 46.36
N ALA A 782 -21.25 -3.02 47.22
CA ALA A 782 -21.95 -3.25 48.49
C ALA A 782 -21.91 -2.02 49.40
N ASP A 783 -20.76 -1.32 49.51
CA ASP A 783 -20.62 -0.06 50.24
C ASP A 783 -21.52 1.06 49.71
N TYR A 784 -21.68 1.11 48.39
CA TYR A 784 -22.54 2.08 47.73
C TYR A 784 -24.02 1.76 47.96
N LEU A 785 -24.42 0.51 47.75
CA LEU A 785 -25.81 0.06 47.92
C LEU A 785 -26.27 0.18 49.38
N GLU A 786 -25.41 -0.10 50.35
CA GLU A 786 -25.74 0.05 51.77
C GLU A 786 -26.04 1.51 52.16
N LYS A 787 -25.38 2.49 51.51
CA LYS A 787 -25.64 3.92 51.74
C LYS A 787 -27.00 4.37 51.20
N ILE A 788 -27.52 3.70 50.18
CA ILE A 788 -28.81 4.02 49.55
C ILE A 788 -29.94 3.30 50.28
N ASP A 789 -29.92 1.97 50.24
CA ASP A 789 -30.92 1.13 50.90
C ASP A 789 -30.34 -0.24 51.28
N PRO A 790 -30.30 -0.58 52.59
CA PRO A 790 -29.87 -1.89 53.08
C PRO A 790 -30.64 -3.08 52.47
N ALA A 791 -31.89 -2.92 52.06
CA ALA A 791 -32.67 -4.02 51.46
C ALA A 791 -32.13 -4.44 50.08
N ILE A 792 -31.66 -3.47 49.29
CA ILE A 792 -31.07 -3.70 47.96
C ILE A 792 -29.70 -4.36 48.11
N CYS A 793 -28.90 -3.89 49.08
CA CYS A 793 -27.63 -4.50 49.42
C CYS A 793 -27.79 -5.98 49.83
N ALA A 794 -28.81 -6.30 50.65
CA ALA A 794 -29.09 -7.69 51.04
C ALA A 794 -29.39 -8.59 49.83
N ARG A 795 -30.21 -8.13 48.88
CA ARG A 795 -30.52 -8.91 47.66
C ARG A 795 -29.32 -9.07 46.73
N TYR A 796 -28.51 -8.03 46.61
CA TYR A 796 -27.25 -8.10 45.86
C TYR A 796 -26.31 -9.15 46.45
N ILE A 797 -26.13 -9.18 47.78
CA ILE A 797 -25.28 -10.18 48.42
C ILE A 797 -25.86 -11.59 48.29
N VAL A 798 -27.18 -11.77 48.43
CA VAL A 798 -27.84 -13.07 48.18
C VAL A 798 -27.60 -13.54 46.73
N PHE A 799 -27.70 -12.65 45.75
CA PHE A 799 -27.36 -12.98 44.36
C PHE A 799 -25.90 -13.42 44.22
N LEU A 800 -24.95 -12.72 44.86
CA LEU A 800 -23.54 -13.13 44.85
C LEU A 800 -23.34 -14.52 45.45
N MET A 801 -24.15 -14.89 46.43
CA MET A 801 -24.09 -16.20 47.05
C MET A 801 -24.76 -17.31 46.23
N GLU A 802 -25.97 -17.09 45.71
CA GLU A 802 -26.76 -18.12 45.03
C GLU A 802 -26.37 -18.31 43.56
N GLU A 803 -26.06 -17.23 42.84
CA GLU A 803 -25.76 -17.28 41.41
C GLU A 803 -24.26 -17.26 41.10
N ARG A 804 -23.43 -16.65 41.97
CA ARG A 804 -21.97 -16.54 41.79
C ARG A 804 -21.15 -17.39 42.76
N ASP A 805 -21.80 -18.14 43.66
CA ASP A 805 -21.16 -19.05 44.64
C ASP A 805 -19.99 -18.41 45.43
N GLU A 806 -20.14 -17.15 45.84
CA GLU A 806 -19.07 -16.48 46.59
C GLU A 806 -18.94 -16.99 48.03
N LEU A 807 -17.76 -17.53 48.32
CA LEU A 807 -17.40 -18.08 49.63
C LEU A 807 -16.70 -17.06 50.55
N SER A 808 -16.61 -15.79 50.15
CA SER A 808 -15.87 -14.77 50.91
C SER A 808 -16.56 -14.46 52.24
N PRO A 809 -15.86 -14.63 53.38
CA PRO A 809 -16.46 -14.43 54.70
C PRO A 809 -16.97 -12.99 54.90
N GLU A 810 -16.37 -12.01 54.24
CA GLU A 810 -16.74 -10.60 54.36
C GLU A 810 -18.18 -10.32 53.91
N PHE A 811 -18.64 -10.96 52.82
CA PHE A 811 -20.01 -10.79 52.33
C PHE A 811 -21.02 -11.56 53.17
N HIS A 812 -20.64 -12.74 53.67
CA HIS A 812 -21.45 -13.53 54.59
C HIS A 812 -21.66 -12.82 55.93
N ASP A 813 -20.60 -12.21 56.47
CA ASP A 813 -20.66 -11.35 57.66
C ASP A 813 -21.58 -10.15 57.41
N ARG A 814 -21.37 -9.46 56.28
CA ARG A 814 -22.15 -8.26 55.94
C ARG A 814 -23.63 -8.57 55.74
N LEU A 815 -23.98 -9.69 55.11
CA LEU A 815 -25.38 -10.10 54.97
C LEU A 815 -26.03 -10.36 56.34
N ALA A 816 -25.31 -11.04 57.23
CA ALA A 816 -25.78 -11.28 58.60
C ALA A 816 -25.99 -9.96 59.34
N GLU A 817 -25.06 -9.01 59.21
CA GLU A 817 -25.17 -7.67 59.80
C GLU A 817 -26.34 -6.88 59.21
N VAL A 818 -26.55 -6.91 57.89
CA VAL A 818 -27.67 -6.23 57.23
C VAL A 818 -29.00 -6.82 57.67
N TYR A 819 -29.17 -8.15 57.70
CA TYR A 819 -30.40 -8.76 58.20
C TYR A 819 -30.64 -8.47 59.69
N LEU A 820 -29.59 -8.47 60.51
CA LEU A 820 -29.69 -8.07 61.92
C LEU A 820 -30.10 -6.60 62.05
N ASN A 821 -29.50 -5.70 61.28
CA ASN A 821 -29.86 -4.28 61.30
C ASN A 821 -31.28 -4.04 60.77
N MET A 822 -31.73 -4.79 59.77
CA MET A 822 -33.10 -4.75 59.26
C MET A 822 -34.11 -5.24 60.30
N THR A 823 -33.84 -6.36 60.98
CA THR A 823 -34.72 -6.88 62.05
C THR A 823 -34.81 -5.93 63.24
N LEU A 824 -33.69 -5.33 63.66
CA LEU A 824 -33.66 -4.32 64.71
C LEU A 824 -34.36 -3.02 64.30
N SER A 825 -34.20 -2.59 63.04
CA SER A 825 -34.86 -1.39 62.52
C SER A 825 -36.37 -1.59 62.35
N ALA A 826 -36.80 -2.76 61.87
CA ALA A 826 -38.21 -3.14 61.82
C ALA A 826 -38.84 -3.17 63.23
N ARG A 827 -38.10 -3.65 64.23
CA ARG A 827 -38.53 -3.58 65.64
C ARG A 827 -38.67 -2.14 66.13
N LYS A 828 -37.70 -1.26 65.85
CA LYS A 828 -37.77 0.16 66.23
C LYS A 828 -38.97 0.88 65.58
N ARG A 829 -39.37 0.45 64.38
CA ARG A 829 -40.54 0.95 63.65
C ARG A 829 -41.87 0.33 64.11
N GLY A 830 -41.85 -0.80 64.82
CA GLY A 830 -43.04 -1.54 65.24
C GLY A 830 -43.64 -2.46 64.18
N ASP A 831 -42.93 -2.69 63.06
CA ASP A 831 -43.38 -3.53 61.94
C ASP A 831 -43.10 -5.01 62.21
N GLU A 832 -44.00 -5.66 62.95
CA GLU A 832 -43.84 -7.07 63.36
C GLU A 832 -43.84 -8.07 62.17
N VAL A 833 -44.50 -7.75 61.06
CA VAL A 833 -44.53 -8.63 59.86
C VAL A 833 -43.18 -8.64 59.16
N ALA A 834 -42.63 -7.45 58.86
CA ALA A 834 -41.32 -7.31 58.24
C ALA A 834 -40.20 -7.82 59.15
N ARG A 835 -40.34 -7.65 60.47
CA ARG A 835 -39.42 -8.18 61.47
C ARG A 835 -39.36 -9.71 61.43
N LYS A 836 -40.51 -10.39 61.36
CA LYS A 836 -40.54 -11.86 61.28
C LYS A 836 -39.95 -12.38 59.98
N ASP A 837 -40.34 -11.81 58.84
CA ASP A 837 -39.81 -12.23 57.53
C ASP A 837 -38.29 -12.05 57.43
N THR A 838 -37.76 -10.90 57.87
CA THR A 838 -36.30 -10.66 57.90
C THR A 838 -35.58 -11.55 58.91
N TYR A 839 -36.23 -11.89 60.03
CA TYR A 839 -35.68 -12.79 61.03
C TYR A 839 -35.64 -14.24 60.55
N ASP A 840 -36.68 -14.70 59.85
CA ASP A 840 -36.71 -16.04 59.26
C ASP A 840 -35.64 -16.17 58.16
N LYS A 841 -35.42 -15.12 57.37
CA LYS A 841 -34.29 -15.03 56.41
C LYS A 841 -32.94 -15.14 57.12
N LEU A 842 -32.76 -14.42 58.23
CA LEU A 842 -31.54 -14.51 59.05
C LEU A 842 -31.33 -15.92 59.62
N LEU A 843 -32.39 -16.57 60.13
CA LEU A 843 -32.31 -17.94 60.67
C LEU A 843 -31.95 -18.95 59.58
N ASN A 844 -32.58 -18.84 58.41
CA ASN A 844 -32.26 -19.67 57.26
C ASN A 844 -30.78 -19.49 56.87
N PHE A 845 -30.30 -18.25 56.74
CA PHE A 845 -28.90 -17.95 56.43
C PHE A 845 -27.92 -18.53 57.46
N ILE A 846 -28.18 -18.30 58.76
CA ILE A 846 -27.33 -18.78 59.87
C ILE A 846 -27.32 -20.30 59.92
N SER A 847 -28.39 -20.99 59.53
CA SER A 847 -28.46 -22.46 59.55
C SER A 847 -27.74 -23.10 58.36
N THR A 848 -27.88 -22.55 57.15
CA THR A 848 -27.37 -23.13 55.90
C THR A 848 -25.89 -22.84 55.65
N THR A 849 -25.42 -21.65 56.02
CA THR A 849 -24.13 -21.14 55.52
C THR A 849 -23.05 -21.24 56.59
N HIS A 850 -21.84 -21.70 56.26
CA HIS A 850 -20.73 -21.89 57.23
C HIS A 850 -19.59 -20.88 57.10
N TYR A 851 -19.71 -19.91 56.19
CA TYR A 851 -18.62 -19.05 55.77
C TYR A 851 -18.54 -17.70 56.50
N TYR A 852 -19.39 -17.41 57.48
CA TYR A 852 -19.32 -16.17 58.30
C TYR A 852 -18.51 -16.36 59.59
N ASP A 853 -17.95 -15.28 60.12
CA ASP A 853 -17.31 -15.23 61.42
C ASP A 853 -18.36 -15.25 62.54
N VAL A 854 -18.47 -16.41 63.15
CA VAL A 854 -19.42 -16.72 64.22
C VAL A 854 -19.14 -15.89 65.48
N ALA A 855 -17.89 -15.51 65.74
CA ALA A 855 -17.53 -14.73 66.93
C ALA A 855 -18.00 -13.28 66.81
N ARG A 856 -17.76 -12.64 65.65
CA ARG A 856 -18.20 -11.27 65.36
C ARG A 856 -19.71 -11.13 65.40
N LEU A 857 -20.43 -12.06 64.76
CA LEU A 857 -21.89 -12.03 64.77
C LEU A 857 -22.44 -12.20 66.20
N TYR A 858 -21.83 -13.06 67.03
CA TYR A 858 -22.25 -13.25 68.43
C TYR A 858 -22.14 -11.97 69.27
N GLU A 859 -21.12 -11.14 69.05
CA GLU A 859 -20.93 -9.87 69.77
C GLU A 859 -22.00 -8.83 69.41
N LEU A 860 -22.50 -8.88 68.17
CA LEU A 860 -23.52 -7.96 67.66
C LEU A 860 -24.95 -8.34 68.09
N LEU A 861 -25.18 -9.59 68.51
CA LEU A 861 -26.50 -10.04 68.95
C LEU A 861 -26.88 -9.47 70.33
N PRO A 862 -28.08 -8.87 70.47
CA PRO A 862 -28.61 -8.49 71.78
C PRO A 862 -28.66 -9.66 72.78
N SER A 863 -28.47 -9.39 74.08
CA SER A 863 -28.53 -10.42 75.13
C SER A 863 -29.94 -10.92 75.44
N GLU A 864 -30.94 -10.05 75.23
CA GLU A 864 -32.33 -10.22 75.65
C GLU A 864 -33.30 -10.55 74.50
N ASP A 865 -32.81 -10.72 73.27
CA ASP A 865 -33.65 -10.98 72.10
C ASP A 865 -32.97 -11.96 71.14
N LEU A 866 -33.73 -12.50 70.17
CA LEU A 866 -33.23 -13.38 69.09
C LEU A 866 -32.54 -14.66 69.63
N TYR A 867 -33.16 -15.27 70.64
CA TYR A 867 -32.61 -16.43 71.35
C TYR A 867 -32.30 -17.63 70.45
N GLU A 868 -33.10 -17.88 69.41
CA GLU A 868 -32.89 -18.98 68.47
C GLU A 868 -31.64 -18.77 67.61
N ALA A 869 -31.47 -17.57 67.03
CA ALA A 869 -30.24 -17.22 66.31
C ALA A 869 -29.02 -17.32 67.22
N ARG A 870 -29.13 -16.86 68.47
CA ARG A 870 -28.06 -16.94 69.49
C ARG A 870 -27.69 -18.40 69.83
N ALA A 871 -28.67 -19.28 69.96
CA ALA A 871 -28.44 -20.69 70.25
C ALA A 871 -27.69 -21.39 69.11
N ILE A 872 -28.07 -21.13 67.85
CA ILE A 872 -27.39 -21.72 66.68
C ILE A 872 -25.93 -21.25 66.59
N ILE A 873 -25.68 -19.94 66.78
CA ILE A 873 -24.33 -19.35 66.77
C ILE A 873 -23.46 -19.94 67.89
N LEU A 874 -23.99 -20.06 69.12
CA LEU A 874 -23.28 -20.69 70.24
C LEU A 874 -22.95 -22.16 69.97
N GLY A 875 -23.84 -22.87 69.29
CA GLY A 875 -23.60 -24.23 68.84
C GLY A 875 -22.45 -24.34 67.85
N ARG A 876 -22.34 -23.39 66.93
CA ARG A 876 -21.24 -23.31 65.97
C ARG A 876 -19.91 -22.92 66.60
N LEU A 877 -19.91 -22.14 67.68
CA LEU A 877 -18.73 -21.86 68.51
C LEU A 877 -18.28 -23.05 69.38
N GLY A 878 -18.97 -24.20 69.29
CA GLY A 878 -18.70 -25.39 70.11
C GLY A 878 -19.18 -25.27 71.55
N ARG A 879 -19.90 -24.19 71.91
CA ARG A 879 -20.46 -23.97 73.25
C ARG A 879 -21.85 -24.60 73.34
N HIS A 880 -21.90 -25.92 73.14
CA HIS A 880 -23.17 -26.65 73.07
C HIS A 880 -23.97 -26.59 74.37
N ASP A 881 -23.32 -26.57 75.54
CA ASP A 881 -24.00 -26.47 76.84
C ASP A 881 -24.85 -25.21 76.94
N LYS A 882 -24.27 -24.05 76.58
CA LYS A 882 -24.98 -22.76 76.59
C LYS A 882 -26.08 -22.67 75.52
N ALA A 883 -25.89 -23.31 74.37
CA ALA A 883 -26.91 -23.38 73.33
C ALA A 883 -28.13 -24.19 73.81
N LEU A 884 -27.88 -25.34 74.44
CA LEU A 884 -28.92 -26.19 75.02
C LEU A 884 -29.62 -25.53 76.22
N GLU A 885 -28.91 -24.77 77.04
CA GLU A 885 -29.52 -23.94 78.10
C GLU A 885 -30.52 -22.93 77.51
N ILE A 886 -30.20 -22.31 76.37
CA ILE A 886 -31.12 -21.37 75.71
C ILE A 886 -32.36 -22.11 75.19
N TYR A 887 -32.20 -23.26 74.53
CA TYR A 887 -33.34 -24.05 74.06
C TYR A 887 -34.22 -24.56 75.21
N ALA A 888 -33.60 -25.08 76.28
CA ALA A 888 -34.28 -25.68 77.41
C ALA A 888 -34.95 -24.66 78.34
N TYR A 889 -34.28 -23.55 78.68
CA TYR A 889 -34.77 -22.61 79.67
C TYR A 889 -35.40 -21.36 79.07
N ARG A 890 -34.80 -20.75 78.04
CA ARG A 890 -35.28 -19.47 77.50
C ARG A 890 -36.37 -19.63 76.44
N MET A 891 -36.22 -20.61 75.54
CA MET A 891 -37.19 -20.93 74.50
C MET A 891 -38.25 -21.93 74.96
N GLY A 892 -37.89 -22.86 75.86
CA GLY A 892 -38.77 -23.93 76.33
C GLY A 892 -39.14 -24.96 75.26
N ASP A 893 -38.37 -25.04 74.17
CA ASP A 893 -38.65 -25.90 73.02
C ASP A 893 -37.76 -27.16 73.05
N TYR A 894 -38.28 -28.20 73.71
CA TYR A 894 -37.57 -29.47 73.91
C TYR A 894 -37.39 -30.26 72.61
N VAL A 895 -38.29 -30.07 71.64
CA VAL A 895 -38.23 -30.77 70.35
C VAL A 895 -37.06 -30.22 69.53
N LYS A 896 -36.92 -28.90 69.46
CA LYS A 896 -35.75 -28.27 68.82
C LYS A 896 -34.44 -28.62 69.52
N ALA A 897 -34.44 -28.75 70.85
CA ALA A 897 -33.26 -29.20 71.59
C ALA A 897 -32.84 -30.63 71.22
N GLU A 898 -33.81 -31.55 71.06
CA GLU A 898 -33.55 -32.91 70.55
C GLU A 898 -33.02 -32.92 69.11
N GLU A 899 -33.63 -32.12 68.23
CA GLU A 899 -33.21 -31.99 66.82
C GLU A 899 -31.78 -31.45 66.70
N TYR A 900 -31.44 -30.46 67.53
CA TYR A 900 -30.08 -29.93 67.62
C TYR A 900 -29.08 -30.99 68.13
N CYS A 901 -29.45 -31.81 69.12
CA CYS A 901 -28.59 -32.92 69.56
C CYS A 901 -28.40 -33.97 68.46
N LYS A 902 -29.45 -34.27 67.69
CA LYS A 902 -29.39 -35.19 66.56
C LYS A 902 -28.47 -34.69 65.45
N SER A 903 -28.46 -33.39 65.16
CA SER A 903 -27.66 -32.82 64.07
C SER A 903 -26.16 -32.79 64.36
N ILE A 904 -25.75 -32.67 65.63
CA ILE A 904 -24.33 -32.55 66.02
C ILE A 904 -23.72 -33.90 66.46
N TYR A 905 -24.55 -34.89 66.79
CA TYR A 905 -24.09 -36.21 67.24
C TYR A 905 -23.26 -36.93 66.17
N LEU A 906 -21.97 -37.12 66.44
CA LEU A 906 -21.05 -37.93 65.64
C LEU A 906 -20.53 -39.11 66.48
N PRO A 907 -20.62 -40.35 65.99
CA PRO A 907 -20.09 -41.51 66.71
C PRO A 907 -18.57 -41.40 66.82
N PHE A 908 -18.02 -41.70 68.01
CA PHE A 908 -16.58 -41.67 68.32
C PHE A 908 -15.91 -40.28 68.34
N SER A 909 -16.70 -39.20 68.43
CA SER A 909 -16.25 -37.80 68.60
C SER A 909 -16.49 -37.33 70.05
N PRO A 910 -15.81 -36.27 70.55
CA PRO A 910 -16.21 -35.59 71.80
C PRO A 910 -17.67 -35.10 71.80
N THR A 911 -18.30 -34.97 70.64
CA THR A 911 -19.74 -34.66 70.50
C THR A 911 -20.67 -35.84 70.79
N SER A 912 -20.13 -37.03 71.09
CA SER A 912 -20.94 -38.20 71.50
C SER A 912 -21.63 -37.98 72.86
N THR A 913 -21.09 -37.11 73.71
CA THR A 913 -21.67 -36.78 75.01
C THR A 913 -22.78 -35.73 74.95
N ILE A 914 -23.19 -35.23 73.78
CA ILE A 914 -24.18 -34.15 73.66
C ILE A 914 -25.56 -34.56 74.21
N PHE A 915 -25.99 -35.80 73.98
CA PHE A 915 -27.23 -36.28 74.59
C PHE A 915 -27.12 -36.40 76.11
N LEU A 916 -25.92 -36.70 76.63
CA LEU A 916 -25.64 -36.68 78.06
C LEU A 916 -25.61 -35.25 78.62
N THR A 917 -25.08 -34.27 77.88
CA THR A 917 -25.10 -32.86 78.33
C THR A 917 -26.51 -32.28 78.33
N LEU A 918 -27.36 -32.60 77.34
CA LEU A 918 -28.78 -32.25 77.36
C LEU A 918 -29.49 -32.86 78.59
N LEU A 919 -29.23 -34.14 78.86
CA LEU A 919 -29.79 -34.84 80.02
C LEU A 919 -29.31 -34.23 81.35
N ARG A 920 -28.04 -33.83 81.44
CA ARG A 920 -27.52 -33.06 82.59
C ARG A 920 -28.22 -31.71 82.74
N ILE A 921 -28.49 -30.99 81.65
CA ILE A 921 -29.22 -29.70 81.69
C ILE A 921 -30.66 -29.88 82.17
N TYR A 922 -31.33 -30.97 81.78
CA TYR A 922 -32.70 -31.27 82.26
C TYR A 922 -32.74 -31.71 83.73
N LEU A 923 -31.77 -32.52 84.19
CA LEU A 923 -31.78 -33.14 85.53
C LEU A 923 -31.01 -32.35 86.59
N CYS A 924 -30.02 -31.54 86.20
CA CYS A 924 -29.17 -30.75 87.08
C CYS A 924 -29.15 -29.27 86.63
N PRO A 925 -30.23 -28.52 86.84
CA PRO A 925 -30.29 -27.12 86.43
C PRO A 925 -29.35 -26.24 87.25
N ALA A 926 -28.53 -25.43 86.56
CA ALA A 926 -27.74 -24.39 87.20
C ALA A 926 -28.67 -23.26 87.68
N ALA A 927 -28.58 -22.88 88.96
CA ALA A 927 -29.49 -21.95 89.63
C ALA A 927 -29.61 -20.55 88.98
N SER A 928 -28.66 -20.17 88.12
CA SER A 928 -28.64 -18.87 87.41
C SER A 928 -29.39 -18.86 86.08
N ALA A 929 -29.83 -20.03 85.56
CA ALA A 929 -30.33 -20.16 84.20
C ALA A 929 -31.86 -20.34 84.10
N LEU A 930 -32.57 -20.43 85.22
CA LEU A 930 -34.02 -20.68 85.27
C LEU A 930 -34.84 -19.38 85.19
N PRO A 931 -35.75 -19.24 84.22
CA PRO A 931 -36.87 -18.33 84.35
C PRO A 931 -37.84 -18.86 85.42
N THR A 932 -38.30 -17.99 86.32
CA THR A 932 -39.37 -18.27 87.27
C THR A 932 -40.71 -18.39 86.54
N PRO A 933 -41.49 -19.49 86.63
CA PRO A 933 -41.35 -20.72 87.43
C PRO A 933 -40.60 -21.86 86.72
N ALA A 934 -39.93 -22.72 87.51
CA ALA A 934 -39.17 -23.87 86.99
C ALA A 934 -40.08 -24.89 86.28
N PRO A 935 -39.89 -25.16 84.99
CA PRO A 935 -40.67 -26.18 84.28
C PRO A 935 -40.31 -27.60 84.76
N ASN A 936 -41.28 -28.52 84.73
CA ASN A 936 -41.07 -29.93 85.05
C ASN A 936 -40.27 -30.63 83.93
N LEU A 937 -38.93 -30.56 84.00
CA LEU A 937 -38.02 -31.11 82.98
C LEU A 937 -37.80 -32.63 83.07
N LEU A 938 -38.40 -33.29 84.06
CA LEU A 938 -38.22 -34.73 84.30
C LEU A 938 -38.87 -35.59 83.21
N GLN A 939 -40.06 -35.20 82.71
CA GLN A 939 -40.75 -35.94 81.65
C GLN A 939 -40.00 -35.87 80.30
N PRO A 940 -39.56 -34.69 79.82
CA PRO A 940 -38.69 -34.60 78.64
C PRO A 940 -37.38 -35.39 78.76
N ALA A 941 -36.78 -35.47 79.95
CA ALA A 941 -35.56 -36.26 80.18
C ALA A 941 -35.80 -37.77 80.00
N LEU A 942 -36.92 -38.30 80.51
CA LEU A 942 -37.28 -39.72 80.34
C LEU A 942 -37.61 -40.04 78.87
N ASP A 943 -38.32 -39.14 78.19
CA ASP A 943 -38.60 -39.27 76.76
C ASP A 943 -37.32 -39.33 75.93
N LEU A 944 -36.34 -38.47 76.23
CA LEU A 944 -35.03 -38.44 75.56
C LEU A 944 -34.29 -39.79 75.72
N ILE A 945 -34.24 -40.31 76.95
CA ILE A 945 -33.57 -41.59 77.28
C ILE A 945 -34.21 -42.74 76.49
N SER A 946 -35.54 -42.79 76.44
CA SER A 946 -36.27 -43.86 75.76
C SER A 946 -36.06 -43.87 74.24
N ARG A 947 -35.93 -42.70 73.62
CA ARG A 947 -35.79 -42.54 72.15
C ARG A 947 -34.36 -42.68 71.65
N HIS A 948 -33.37 -42.33 72.47
CA HIS A 948 -31.96 -42.24 72.06
C HIS A 948 -31.02 -43.18 72.82
N SER A 949 -31.55 -44.27 73.39
CA SER A 949 -30.81 -45.28 74.15
C SER A 949 -29.44 -45.70 73.59
N PRO A 950 -29.29 -46.06 72.29
CA PRO A 950 -28.01 -46.58 71.78
C PRO A 950 -26.94 -45.49 71.61
N ARG A 951 -27.30 -44.21 71.75
CA ARG A 951 -26.40 -43.05 71.55
C ARG A 951 -25.88 -42.47 72.87
N ILE A 952 -26.36 -42.99 73.99
CA ILE A 952 -26.12 -42.47 75.32
C ILE A 952 -25.31 -43.51 76.10
N ASP A 953 -24.31 -43.07 76.88
CA ASP A 953 -23.57 -43.98 77.75
C ASP A 953 -24.51 -44.53 78.86
N PRO A 954 -24.75 -45.85 78.93
CA PRO A 954 -25.59 -46.45 79.95
C PRO A 954 -25.08 -46.26 81.36
N VAL A 955 -23.77 -46.20 81.57
CA VAL A 955 -23.19 -46.11 82.91
C VAL A 955 -23.37 -44.70 83.48
N GLU A 956 -23.02 -43.66 82.71
CA GLU A 956 -23.18 -42.27 83.15
C GLU A 956 -24.65 -41.88 83.34
N THR A 957 -25.55 -42.35 82.47
CA THR A 957 -26.98 -42.00 82.54
C THR A 957 -27.63 -42.50 83.82
N LEU A 958 -27.30 -43.73 84.25
CA LEU A 958 -27.81 -44.29 85.50
C LEU A 958 -27.31 -43.54 86.74
N GLN A 959 -26.13 -42.92 86.66
CA GLN A 959 -25.60 -42.09 87.76
C GLN A 959 -26.28 -40.72 87.85
N LEU A 960 -26.77 -40.19 86.72
CA LEU A 960 -27.42 -38.88 86.64
C LEU A 960 -28.91 -38.91 87.00
N LEU A 961 -29.56 -40.07 86.97
CA LEU A 961 -30.98 -40.19 87.27
C LEU A 961 -31.27 -39.96 88.76
N PRO A 962 -32.27 -39.12 89.11
CA PRO A 962 -32.73 -38.99 90.47
C PRO A 962 -33.21 -40.33 91.05
N PRO A 963 -33.03 -40.59 92.36
CA PRO A 963 -33.45 -41.84 93.00
C PRO A 963 -34.98 -42.07 93.00
N LEU A 964 -35.77 -41.11 92.51
CA LEU A 964 -37.22 -41.15 92.41
C LEU A 964 -37.74 -41.77 91.09
N VAL A 965 -36.86 -41.99 90.11
CA VAL A 965 -37.25 -42.58 88.81
C VAL A 965 -37.44 -44.09 88.96
N THR A 966 -38.58 -44.61 88.49
CA THR A 966 -38.85 -46.06 88.61
C THR A 966 -38.14 -46.84 87.52
N ALA A 967 -37.80 -48.11 87.80
CA ALA A 967 -37.23 -49.01 86.79
C ALA A 967 -38.19 -49.28 85.61
N GLN A 968 -39.49 -49.04 85.80
CA GLN A 968 -40.50 -49.17 84.74
C GLN A 968 -40.34 -48.09 83.67
N ASP A 969 -39.97 -46.86 84.07
CA ASP A 969 -39.83 -45.71 83.18
C ASP A 969 -38.57 -45.83 82.29
N VAL A 970 -37.53 -46.54 82.75
CA VAL A 970 -36.24 -46.71 82.06
C VAL A 970 -36.12 -48.10 81.38
N ARG A 971 -37.21 -48.89 81.36
CA ARG A 971 -37.21 -50.27 80.87
C ARG A 971 -36.68 -50.41 79.43
N ALA A 972 -37.11 -49.55 78.52
CA ALA A 972 -36.72 -49.61 77.11
C ALA A 972 -35.21 -49.42 76.93
N PHE A 973 -34.64 -48.48 77.69
CA PHE A 973 -33.20 -48.17 77.70
C PHE A 973 -32.36 -49.34 78.20
N LEU A 974 -32.74 -49.93 79.34
CA LEU A 974 -32.02 -51.05 79.94
C LEU A 974 -31.96 -52.28 79.02
N LEU A 975 -33.04 -52.57 78.29
CA LEU A 975 -33.09 -53.71 77.36
C LEU A 975 -32.16 -53.52 76.15
N GLU A 976 -31.97 -52.29 75.70
CA GLU A 976 -31.15 -51.97 74.54
C GLU A 976 -29.67 -51.90 74.90
N ALA A 977 -29.32 -51.30 76.05
CA ALA A 977 -27.95 -51.22 76.56
C ALA A 977 -27.31 -52.61 76.83
N LEU A 978 -28.14 -53.63 77.13
CA LEU A 978 -27.67 -54.98 77.41
C LEU A 978 -27.42 -55.85 76.16
N ARG A 979 -27.73 -55.38 74.95
CA ARG A 979 -27.49 -56.14 73.70
C ARG A 979 -26.06 -55.91 73.17
N ALA A 980 -25.29 -56.98 73.00
CA ALA A 980 -23.94 -56.92 72.41
C ALA A 980 -23.96 -56.80 70.86
N PRO A 981 -23.05 -56.02 70.23
CA PRO A 981 -22.96 -55.92 68.77
C PRO A 981 -22.29 -57.15 68.15
N MET A 982 -22.94 -57.80 67.17
CA MET A 982 -22.31 -58.86 66.37
C MET A 982 -21.60 -58.25 65.14
N PHE A 983 -20.27 -58.29 65.10
CA PHE A 983 -19.50 -57.88 63.92
C PHE A 983 -19.28 -59.07 62.96
N ASP A 984 -19.72 -58.95 61.71
CA ASP A 984 -19.72 -60.04 60.74
C ASP A 984 -18.33 -60.24 60.10
N THR A 985 -17.49 -61.06 60.75
CA THR A 985 -16.08 -61.30 60.38
C THR A 985 -15.88 -61.81 58.95
N ALA A 986 -16.91 -62.44 58.35
CA ALA A 986 -16.88 -62.93 56.97
C ALA A 986 -16.75 -61.79 55.96
N VAL A 987 -17.49 -60.70 56.14
CA VAL A 987 -17.49 -59.55 55.23
C VAL A 987 -16.13 -58.87 55.20
N VAL A 988 -15.51 -58.69 56.36
CA VAL A 988 -14.18 -58.07 56.49
C VAL A 988 -13.13 -58.90 55.75
N ARG A 989 -13.21 -60.24 55.83
CA ARG A 989 -12.28 -61.13 55.13
C ARG A 989 -12.37 -60.99 53.61
N GLU A 990 -13.58 -61.00 53.05
CA GLU A 990 -13.78 -60.92 51.60
C GLU A 990 -13.38 -59.54 51.03
N VAL A 991 -13.59 -58.45 51.78
CA VAL A 991 -13.13 -57.11 51.39
C VAL A 991 -11.60 -57.05 51.32
N ASN A 992 -10.91 -57.62 52.32
CA ASN A 992 -9.45 -57.65 52.32
C ASN A 992 -8.88 -58.49 51.18
N ARG A 993 -9.54 -59.62 50.85
CA ARG A 993 -9.19 -60.44 49.69
C ARG A 993 -9.32 -59.65 48.37
N ALA A 994 -10.44 -58.98 48.16
CA ALA A 994 -10.68 -58.18 46.96
C ALA A 994 -9.62 -57.07 46.80
N ARG A 995 -9.20 -56.45 47.90
CA ARG A 995 -8.15 -55.42 47.90
C ARG A 995 -6.79 -55.98 47.52
N ASN A 996 -6.44 -57.16 48.03
CA ASN A 996 -5.20 -57.85 47.65
C ASN A 996 -5.17 -58.18 46.16
N ASP A 997 -6.28 -58.67 45.61
CA ASP A 997 -6.39 -58.99 44.18
C ASP A 997 -6.28 -57.74 43.30
N GLN A 998 -6.81 -56.61 43.76
CA GLN A 998 -6.69 -55.32 43.06
C GLN A 998 -5.22 -54.83 43.04
N VAL A 999 -4.50 -54.97 44.15
CA VAL A 999 -3.08 -54.60 44.24
C VAL A 999 -2.23 -55.51 43.35
N ALA A 1000 -2.48 -56.82 43.35
CA ALA A 1000 -1.77 -57.78 42.50
C ALA A 1000 -1.96 -57.45 41.00
N ARG A 1001 -3.18 -57.13 40.56
CA ARG A 1001 -3.44 -56.68 39.19
C ARG A 1001 -2.70 -55.39 38.84
N ARG A 1002 -2.61 -54.43 39.76
CA ARG A 1002 -1.88 -53.18 39.55
C ARG A 1002 -0.38 -53.42 39.42
N LEU A 1003 0.18 -54.35 40.21
CA LEU A 1003 1.58 -54.75 40.15
C LEU A 1003 1.90 -55.39 38.79
N MET A 1004 1.09 -56.33 38.33
CA MET A 1004 1.21 -56.93 36.99
C MET A 1004 1.19 -55.87 35.87
N GLY A 1005 0.29 -54.88 35.97
CA GLY A 1005 0.22 -53.77 35.02
C GLY A 1005 1.43 -52.81 35.05
N LEU A 1006 2.19 -52.79 36.15
CA LEU A 1006 3.45 -52.04 36.25
C LEU A 1006 4.62 -52.85 35.69
N GLU A 1007 4.70 -54.15 36.00
CA GLU A 1007 5.76 -55.05 35.49
C GLU A 1007 5.71 -55.26 33.98
N ALA A 1008 4.52 -55.20 33.37
CA ALA A 1008 4.35 -55.28 31.92
C ALA A 1008 4.90 -54.05 31.15
N ARG A 1009 5.21 -52.94 31.83
CA ARG A 1009 5.67 -51.71 31.17
C ARG A 1009 7.12 -51.86 30.72
N ARG A 1010 7.34 -51.91 29.40
CA ARG A 1010 8.66 -51.90 28.77
C ARG A 1010 8.74 -50.87 27.64
N VAL A 1011 9.91 -50.28 27.43
CA VAL A 1011 10.15 -49.29 26.38
C VAL A 1011 11.26 -49.78 25.45
N LYS A 1012 10.94 -49.98 24.17
CA LYS A 1012 11.92 -50.39 23.14
C LYS A 1012 12.52 -49.14 22.47
N VAL A 1013 13.84 -48.99 22.51
CA VAL A 1013 14.56 -47.91 21.81
C VAL A 1013 15.12 -48.48 20.51
N THR A 1014 14.76 -47.84 19.38
CA THR A 1014 15.27 -48.17 18.04
C THR A 1014 16.22 -47.07 17.57
N ASP A 1015 17.11 -47.36 16.62
CA ASP A 1015 18.09 -46.41 16.10
C ASP A 1015 17.45 -45.20 15.38
N SER A 1016 16.20 -45.36 14.94
CA SER A 1016 15.37 -44.30 14.37
C SER A 1016 14.69 -43.39 15.39
N ARG A 1017 14.76 -43.69 16.69
CA ARG A 1017 13.99 -42.98 17.73
C ARG A 1017 14.61 -41.62 18.01
N ILE A 1018 13.76 -40.59 17.97
CA ILE A 1018 14.14 -39.18 18.12
C ILE A 1018 13.72 -38.68 19.50
N CYS A 1019 14.55 -37.83 20.11
CA CYS A 1019 14.22 -37.16 21.36
C CYS A 1019 13.17 -36.05 21.10
N PRO A 1020 12.01 -36.04 21.79
CA PRO A 1020 10.94 -35.07 21.56
C PRO A 1020 11.29 -33.63 21.97
N GLN A 1021 12.38 -33.43 22.73
CA GLN A 1021 12.79 -32.10 23.21
C GLN A 1021 13.81 -31.43 22.31
N CYS A 1022 14.82 -32.17 21.81
CA CYS A 1022 15.88 -31.62 20.98
C CYS A 1022 15.81 -32.04 19.51
N HIS A 1023 14.85 -32.91 19.15
CA HIS A 1023 14.63 -33.46 17.82
C HIS A 1023 15.84 -34.17 17.19
N LYS A 1024 16.87 -34.51 17.98
CA LYS A 1024 18.03 -35.32 17.56
C LYS A 1024 17.77 -36.81 17.79
N ARG A 1025 18.40 -37.66 16.97
CA ARG A 1025 18.35 -39.12 17.14
C ARG A 1025 19.02 -39.52 18.46
N ILE A 1026 18.45 -40.51 19.14
CA ILE A 1026 18.91 -40.94 20.46
C ILE A 1026 20.18 -41.79 20.33
N GLY A 1027 20.25 -42.71 19.36
CA GLY A 1027 21.42 -43.55 19.13
C GLY A 1027 21.90 -44.25 20.41
N THR A 1028 23.22 -44.25 20.66
CA THR A 1028 23.87 -44.86 21.83
C THR A 1028 24.01 -43.93 23.04
N SER A 1029 23.33 -42.77 23.03
CA SER A 1029 23.43 -41.80 24.12
C SER A 1029 22.72 -42.27 25.40
N VAL A 1030 23.09 -41.70 26.55
CA VAL A 1030 22.40 -41.95 27.82
C VAL A 1030 20.98 -41.41 27.75
N ILE A 1031 20.02 -42.28 28.05
CA ILE A 1031 18.59 -42.01 27.95
C ILE A 1031 17.93 -41.80 29.31
N ALA A 1032 16.84 -41.04 29.32
CA ALA A 1032 15.89 -40.96 30.42
C ALA A 1032 14.49 -41.38 29.92
N VAL A 1033 13.80 -42.21 30.70
CA VAL A 1033 12.44 -42.70 30.38
C VAL A 1033 11.43 -42.01 31.30
N HIS A 1034 10.39 -41.41 30.74
CA HIS A 1034 9.37 -40.67 31.48
C HIS A 1034 8.09 -41.48 31.63
N ASN A 1035 7.54 -41.52 32.85
CA ASN A 1035 6.26 -42.14 33.19
C ASN A 1035 5.15 -41.07 33.01
N PRO A 1036 3.97 -41.35 32.41
CA PRO A 1036 3.33 -42.65 32.19
C PRO A 1036 3.44 -43.25 30.78
N ARG A 1037 3.85 -42.48 29.76
CA ARG A 1037 3.82 -42.92 28.35
C ARG A 1037 5.09 -43.64 27.88
N GLY A 1038 6.13 -43.70 28.70
CA GLY A 1038 7.39 -44.35 28.33
C GLY A 1038 8.15 -43.60 27.22
N GLU A 1039 8.02 -42.27 27.20
CA GLU A 1039 8.74 -41.41 26.28
C GLU A 1039 10.22 -41.35 26.67
N VAL A 1040 11.09 -41.34 25.67
CA VAL A 1040 12.55 -41.43 25.86
C VAL A 1040 13.18 -40.13 25.41
N THR A 1041 13.94 -39.51 26.29
CA THR A 1041 14.71 -38.30 26.00
C THR A 1041 16.20 -38.55 26.21
N HIS A 1042 17.04 -37.71 25.61
CA HIS A 1042 18.43 -37.60 26.07
C HIS A 1042 18.46 -37.24 27.56
N TYR A 1043 19.48 -37.70 28.28
CA TYR A 1043 19.64 -37.40 29.71
C TYR A 1043 19.62 -35.89 30.00
N GLN A 1044 20.33 -35.09 29.18
CA GLN A 1044 20.37 -33.63 29.30
C GLN A 1044 19.01 -32.94 29.05
N CYS A 1045 18.11 -33.58 28.29
CA CYS A 1045 16.78 -33.05 28.00
C CYS A 1045 15.72 -33.44 29.04
N ARG A 1046 16.07 -34.25 30.05
CA ARG A 1046 15.13 -34.83 31.03
C ARG A 1046 14.36 -33.75 31.78
N GLU A 1047 15.05 -32.78 32.36
CA GLU A 1047 14.43 -31.77 33.22
C GLU A 1047 13.50 -30.84 32.43
N ALA A 1048 13.97 -30.35 31.28
CA ALA A 1048 13.18 -29.49 30.41
C ALA A 1048 11.90 -30.19 29.92
N PHE A 1049 11.99 -31.47 29.56
CA PHE A 1049 10.84 -32.25 29.13
C PHE A 1049 9.84 -32.52 30.28
N SER A 1050 10.34 -32.81 31.48
CA SER A 1050 9.49 -33.03 32.66
C SER A 1050 8.71 -31.78 33.07
N LYS A 1051 9.32 -30.59 32.97
CA LYS A 1051 8.65 -29.30 33.20
C LYS A 1051 7.52 -29.08 32.19
N ARG A 1052 7.80 -29.28 30.90
CA ARG A 1052 6.79 -29.17 29.82
C ARG A 1052 5.60 -30.11 30.06
N MET A 1053 5.85 -31.35 30.46
CA MET A 1053 4.79 -32.32 30.76
C MET A 1053 3.92 -31.90 31.95
N ASN A 1054 4.52 -31.31 32.98
CA ASN A 1054 3.78 -30.80 34.15
C ASN A 1054 2.96 -29.55 33.83
N GLU A 1055 3.46 -28.66 32.97
CA GLU A 1055 2.70 -27.50 32.48
C GLU A 1055 1.46 -27.93 31.67
N THR A 1056 1.60 -28.92 30.78
CA THR A 1056 0.47 -29.49 30.03
C THR A 1056 -0.53 -30.29 30.87
N ARG A 1057 -0.25 -30.56 32.15
CA ARG A 1057 -1.22 -31.17 33.08
C ARG A 1057 -1.96 -30.14 33.94
N ARG A 1058 -1.41 -28.93 34.06
CA ARG A 1058 -2.01 -27.82 34.82
C ARG A 1058 -2.92 -26.96 33.96
N ARG A 1059 -2.66 -26.92 32.65
CA ARG A 1059 -3.66 -26.56 31.64
C ARG A 1059 -4.55 -27.77 31.36
#